data_AF-A0AA89BP93-F1
#
_entry.id   AF-A0AA89BP93-F1
#
_cell.length_a   1.000
_cell.length_b   1.000
_cell.length_c   1.000
_cell.angle_alpha   90.00
_cell.angle_beta   90.00
_cell.angle_gamma   90.00
#
_symmetry.space_group_name_H-M   'P 1'
#
loop_
_entity.id
_entity.type
_entity.pdbx_description
1 polymer ?
#
loop_
_entity_poly.entity_id
_entity_poly.type
_entity_poly.pdbx_seq_one_letter_code
_entity_poly.pdbx_strand_id
1 'polypeptide(L)'
;MFHNHFVTAWDYTNPGQWMTSYSTCGQNRQSPIDLPAIMDMEYDSNLASFSFHGFDKPHQMYNLTLKNDGHTVKVDLSGDAMVKGGGLPHRDGYRVAQFHFHWGSDNNRGSEHTYSGQMFPLEINDEQVNCNYSPLIDLIMNIKTKDQTVSLPEYKLRHLMPRKFTNYFRYLGSLTTPPCHESVVWTVFMDRIPISSAQMQKFREVFEDSGSKQMVNNYRPVQPLRGRKVTTNIKIKDTIGAAATYTPLPCLVLISLGEGYAKKVLAMSSTKVDWSYSGQYGPDNWQTMTGFGTCGGYRQSPINFPKNTEMVHDPTLQEFMFHNFDNTSAYTLKLKNNGHSAVVEVNGDVRVSGGSLGEVYKTAQFHFHWGRNSAVGSEHTYNGVSYPIELHIVNYNSKYQRIEDALTRDDGLAVLGYFFEISSTDNPKLAPFIDHLTDVKGKDNETALPSFPLTNVLGYDHDLYYRYQGSLTTPGCFESVKWTVFYEKLMISESQMEKFRALFYDDAMTVPMVDNYRPPQSIYNRTIYRSFSPTAQWSYHGSQGPNQWSIGYPICSRSHQSPIDLPPWIEMERHDKLVPFTFENFNNPMKYNLTLKNNGHAAQVDVDGEVYVSGGNIGGKYKTAQFHFHWGGNDMRGSEHTYNKQTFPMELHVVNYNYAKYSTLGEAADKPDGLAVLGYFFEVSDIHNCNFAPILDRFNHISKKGYSAHIPNFKLSHVLGRDHAKYYRYQGSLTTPPCYESVTWTVFHEKLPISVEQLAMFRGLFTDKAGTQVMVDNWRPPLPRNDRKVYISFDLDTSTASTTIYSIISLTFPVLMVILS
;
A
#
# COMPACT_ATOMS: atom_id res chain seq x y z
N MET A 1 49.65 5.34 -55.72
CA MET A 1 48.70 4.21 -55.75
C MET A 1 48.64 3.62 -54.36
N PHE A 2 47.56 3.83 -53.61
CA PHE A 2 47.39 3.12 -52.34
C PHE A 2 46.85 1.71 -52.64
N HIS A 3 47.47 0.68 -52.04
CA HIS A 3 46.97 -0.69 -52.18
C HIS A 3 45.71 -0.86 -51.34
N ASN A 4 44.67 -1.45 -51.95
CA ASN A 4 43.58 -2.06 -51.19
C ASN A 4 44.14 -3.25 -50.42
N HIS A 5 44.50 -3.06 -49.16
CA HIS A 5 44.59 -4.18 -48.23
C HIS A 5 43.17 -4.71 -48.02
N PHE A 6 42.89 -5.86 -48.65
CA PHE A 6 41.72 -6.66 -48.34
C PHE A 6 41.74 -6.93 -46.83
N VAL A 7 40.73 -6.42 -46.11
CA VAL A 7 40.47 -6.86 -44.75
C VAL A 7 40.06 -8.32 -44.86
N THR A 8 40.93 -9.22 -44.41
CA THR A 8 40.60 -10.64 -44.29
C THR A 8 39.34 -10.78 -43.45
N ALA A 9 38.42 -11.64 -43.87
CA ALA A 9 37.31 -12.04 -43.01
C ALA A 9 37.88 -12.83 -41.82
N TRP A 10 37.35 -12.57 -40.64
CA TRP A 10 37.71 -13.28 -39.41
C TRP A 10 36.44 -13.77 -38.72
N ASP A 11 36.55 -14.83 -37.93
CA ASP A 11 35.51 -15.32 -37.03
C ASP A 11 36.13 -15.89 -35.75
N TYR A 12 35.28 -16.35 -34.83
CA TYR A 12 35.70 -16.98 -33.57
C TYR A 12 36.03 -18.48 -33.71
N THR A 13 36.05 -19.06 -34.91
CA THR A 13 36.28 -20.50 -35.10
C THR A 13 37.74 -20.88 -34.82
N ASN A 14 38.70 -19.99 -35.08
CA ASN A 14 40.11 -20.21 -34.70
C ASN A 14 40.88 -18.92 -34.32
N PRO A 15 40.62 -18.32 -33.15
CA PRO A 15 41.27 -17.06 -32.74
C PRO A 15 42.78 -17.17 -32.52
N GLY A 16 43.31 -18.39 -32.33
CA GLY A 16 44.75 -18.64 -32.24
C GLY A 16 45.50 -18.33 -33.54
N GLN A 17 44.83 -18.42 -34.70
CA GLN A 17 45.42 -18.09 -35.99
C GLN A 17 45.35 -16.59 -36.34
N TRP A 18 44.59 -15.76 -35.62
CA TRP A 18 44.47 -14.33 -35.97
C TRP A 18 45.82 -13.60 -36.03
N MET A 19 46.84 -14.04 -35.29
CA MET A 19 48.19 -13.46 -35.34
C MET A 19 48.91 -13.61 -36.70
N THR A 20 48.48 -14.51 -37.60
CA THR A 20 49.06 -14.62 -38.94
C THR A 20 48.52 -13.55 -39.90
N SER A 21 47.25 -13.17 -39.73
CA SER A 21 46.58 -12.14 -40.55
C SER A 21 46.69 -10.74 -39.95
N TYR A 22 46.81 -10.65 -38.62
CA TYR A 22 46.91 -9.42 -37.85
C TYR A 22 48.06 -9.57 -36.85
N SER A 23 49.28 -9.19 -37.23
CA SER A 23 50.50 -9.37 -36.41
C SER A 23 50.41 -8.73 -35.01
N THR A 24 49.61 -7.67 -34.88
CA THR A 24 49.23 -7.03 -33.61
C THR A 24 48.55 -7.99 -32.62
N CYS A 25 47.79 -8.98 -33.08
CA CYS A 25 47.18 -10.01 -32.22
C CYS A 25 48.20 -10.97 -31.57
N GLY A 26 49.47 -10.94 -31.98
CA GLY A 26 50.58 -11.72 -31.39
C GLY A 26 51.39 -10.99 -30.30
N GLN A 27 51.07 -9.72 -30.00
CA GLN A 27 51.86 -8.88 -29.08
C GLN A 27 51.74 -9.30 -27.59
N ASN A 28 52.34 -8.54 -26.67
CA ASN A 28 52.62 -8.99 -25.30
C ASN A 28 51.53 -8.70 -24.26
N ARG A 29 50.66 -7.72 -24.51
CA ARG A 29 49.58 -7.26 -23.63
C ARG A 29 48.22 -7.59 -24.24
N GLN A 30 48.08 -8.78 -24.80
CA GLN A 30 46.83 -9.22 -25.44
C GLN A 30 45.71 -9.50 -24.41
N SER A 31 44.48 -9.33 -24.83
CA SER A 31 43.23 -9.54 -24.06
C SER A 31 42.31 -10.51 -24.80
N PRO A 32 41.38 -11.20 -24.12
CA PRO A 32 41.11 -11.12 -22.67
C PRO A 32 42.17 -11.86 -21.85
N ILE A 33 42.04 -11.86 -20.52
CA ILE A 33 42.94 -12.58 -19.60
C ILE A 33 42.13 -13.41 -18.61
N ASP A 34 42.78 -14.40 -18.01
CA ASP A 34 42.38 -14.88 -16.69
C ASP A 34 42.84 -13.86 -15.65
N LEU A 35 41.92 -13.43 -14.79
CA LEU A 35 42.18 -12.56 -13.67
C LEU A 35 42.66 -13.44 -12.49
N PRO A 36 43.82 -13.14 -11.88
CA PRO A 36 44.32 -13.93 -10.76
C PRO A 36 43.40 -13.80 -9.53
N ALA A 37 43.67 -14.55 -8.47
CA ALA A 37 42.90 -14.38 -7.23
C ALA A 37 43.13 -12.97 -6.67
N ILE A 38 42.14 -12.41 -5.97
CA ILE A 38 42.20 -11.07 -5.38
C ILE A 38 43.41 -10.85 -4.43
N MET A 39 43.93 -11.92 -3.84
CA MET A 39 45.13 -11.89 -2.97
C MET A 39 46.44 -11.65 -3.75
N ASP A 40 46.47 -11.98 -5.04
CA ASP A 40 47.61 -11.80 -5.94
C ASP A 40 47.54 -10.46 -6.70
N MET A 41 46.47 -9.67 -6.49
CA MET A 41 46.28 -8.36 -7.10
C MET A 41 46.86 -7.24 -6.24
N GLU A 42 47.41 -6.22 -6.88
CA GLU A 42 48.00 -5.08 -6.19
C GLU A 42 46.91 -4.03 -5.87
N TYR A 43 46.75 -3.68 -4.59
CA TYR A 43 45.83 -2.62 -4.20
C TYR A 43 46.33 -1.25 -4.66
N ASP A 44 45.53 -0.55 -5.48
CA ASP A 44 45.83 0.80 -5.97
C ASP A 44 44.81 1.81 -5.42
N SER A 45 45.27 2.69 -4.54
CA SER A 45 44.46 3.76 -3.93
C SER A 45 44.00 4.84 -4.91
N ASN A 46 44.55 4.90 -6.12
CA ASN A 46 44.15 5.87 -7.15
C ASN A 46 42.89 5.42 -7.93
N LEU A 47 42.46 4.17 -7.74
CA LEU A 47 41.25 3.59 -8.32
C LEU A 47 39.98 4.04 -7.58
N ALA A 48 39.71 5.35 -7.64
CA ALA A 48 38.54 6.00 -7.08
C ALA A 48 37.22 5.59 -7.79
N SER A 49 36.10 6.06 -7.26
CA SER A 49 34.76 5.83 -7.83
C SER A 49 34.62 6.33 -9.28
N PHE A 50 33.72 5.69 -10.03
CA PHE A 50 33.30 6.12 -11.36
C PHE A 50 32.13 7.13 -11.30
N SER A 51 31.97 7.92 -12.36
CA SER A 51 30.78 8.73 -12.65
C SER A 51 30.28 8.43 -14.07
N PHE A 52 28.97 8.21 -14.21
CA PHE A 52 28.32 7.76 -15.45
C PHE A 52 27.32 8.82 -15.91
N HIS A 53 27.76 9.75 -16.75
CA HIS A 53 26.94 10.87 -17.18
C HIS A 53 25.99 10.44 -18.31
N GLY A 54 24.70 10.68 -18.09
CA GLY A 54 23.63 10.48 -19.07
C GLY A 54 22.95 9.11 -19.06
N PHE A 55 23.55 8.10 -18.41
CA PHE A 55 23.10 6.70 -18.47
C PHE A 55 21.65 6.45 -18.02
N ASP A 56 21.10 7.36 -17.22
CA ASP A 56 19.80 7.22 -16.54
C ASP A 56 18.65 7.94 -17.28
N LYS A 57 18.94 8.67 -18.38
CA LYS A 57 17.94 9.40 -19.17
C LYS A 57 17.42 8.54 -20.34
N PRO A 58 16.10 8.31 -20.49
CA PRO A 58 15.61 7.28 -21.41
C PRO A 58 15.61 7.65 -22.91
N HIS A 59 15.71 8.92 -23.32
CA HIS A 59 15.73 9.25 -24.77
C HIS A 59 16.38 10.58 -25.21
N GLN A 60 16.59 11.55 -24.31
CA GLN A 60 16.86 12.95 -24.71
C GLN A 60 18.33 13.30 -25.02
N MET A 61 19.28 12.36 -24.94
CA MET A 61 20.72 12.65 -25.16
C MET A 61 21.45 11.62 -26.03
N TYR A 62 20.73 10.63 -26.57
CA TYR A 62 21.29 9.62 -27.47
C TYR A 62 20.19 8.82 -28.19
N ASN A 63 20.53 8.25 -29.35
CA ASN A 63 19.80 7.14 -29.96
C ASN A 63 20.58 5.83 -29.81
N LEU A 64 19.85 4.72 -29.73
CA LEU A 64 20.37 3.36 -29.54
C LEU A 64 19.97 2.47 -30.72
N THR A 65 20.94 1.83 -31.35
CA THR A 65 20.71 0.85 -32.43
C THR A 65 21.19 -0.52 -31.99
N LEU A 66 20.27 -1.46 -31.83
CA LEU A 66 20.60 -2.87 -31.66
C LEU A 66 20.99 -3.45 -33.02
N LYS A 67 22.19 -4.03 -33.15
CA LYS A 67 22.76 -4.55 -34.39
C LYS A 67 23.29 -5.98 -34.22
N ASN A 68 23.09 -6.82 -35.23
CA ASN A 68 23.92 -8.00 -35.48
C ASN A 68 24.97 -7.63 -36.54
N ASP A 69 26.27 -7.74 -36.24
CA ASP A 69 27.35 -7.47 -37.21
C ASP A 69 28.01 -8.73 -37.79
N GLY A 70 27.42 -9.90 -37.53
CA GLY A 70 27.95 -11.21 -37.90
C GLY A 70 29.00 -11.75 -36.94
N HIS A 71 29.41 -10.99 -35.92
CA HIS A 71 30.36 -11.41 -34.90
C HIS A 71 29.77 -11.25 -33.49
N THR A 72 28.88 -10.28 -33.29
CA THR A 72 28.16 -10.10 -32.03
C THR A 72 26.78 -9.48 -32.26
N VAL A 73 25.87 -9.69 -31.31
CA VAL A 73 24.81 -8.70 -31.03
C VAL A 73 25.46 -7.53 -30.28
N LYS A 74 25.11 -6.30 -30.63
CA LYS A 74 25.60 -5.09 -29.96
C LYS A 74 24.57 -3.97 -29.93
N VAL A 75 24.73 -3.04 -29.00
CA VAL A 75 24.03 -1.75 -29.01
C VAL A 75 25.02 -0.67 -29.39
N ASP A 76 24.89 -0.11 -30.59
CA ASP A 76 25.64 1.06 -31.05
C ASP A 76 24.98 2.36 -30.53
N LEU A 77 25.79 3.31 -30.03
CA LEU A 77 25.32 4.56 -29.43
C LEU A 77 25.62 5.76 -30.33
N SER A 78 24.66 6.67 -30.48
CA SER A 78 24.89 8.01 -31.04
C SER A 78 24.44 9.09 -30.05
N GLY A 79 25.39 9.67 -29.29
CA GLY A 79 25.12 10.76 -28.34
C GLY A 79 26.23 11.03 -27.32
N ASP A 80 25.88 11.73 -26.23
CA ASP A 80 26.83 12.35 -25.28
C ASP A 80 27.01 11.58 -23.95
N ALA A 81 26.74 10.27 -23.90
CA ALA A 81 26.98 9.49 -22.68
C ALA A 81 28.50 9.36 -22.40
N MET A 82 28.92 9.61 -21.14
CA MET A 82 30.33 9.62 -20.75
C MET A 82 30.62 8.89 -19.44
N VAL A 83 31.76 8.21 -19.39
CA VAL A 83 32.33 7.61 -18.18
C VAL A 83 33.52 8.46 -17.69
N LYS A 84 33.53 8.82 -16.40
CA LYS A 84 34.60 9.59 -15.72
C LYS A 84 35.00 8.92 -14.41
N GLY A 85 36.07 9.39 -13.79
CA GLY A 85 36.59 8.83 -12.53
C GLY A 85 37.30 7.50 -12.75
N GLY A 86 37.21 6.56 -11.79
CA GLY A 86 37.71 5.19 -11.98
C GLY A 86 39.22 5.05 -12.12
N GLY A 87 40.01 6.07 -11.74
CA GLY A 87 41.43 6.16 -12.09
C GLY A 87 41.70 6.08 -13.60
N LEU A 88 40.77 6.52 -14.46
CA LEU A 88 40.96 6.53 -15.90
C LEU A 88 41.94 7.66 -16.32
N PRO A 89 42.82 7.45 -17.33
CA PRO A 89 43.85 8.44 -17.68
C PRO A 89 43.34 9.81 -18.14
N HIS A 90 42.24 9.86 -18.91
CA HIS A 90 41.70 11.11 -19.46
C HIS A 90 40.69 11.74 -18.50
N ARG A 91 41.04 12.88 -17.87
CA ARG A 91 40.23 13.53 -16.83
C ARG A 91 38.85 14.00 -17.31
N ASP A 92 38.75 14.46 -18.55
CA ASP A 92 37.47 14.92 -19.11
C ASP A 92 36.48 13.77 -19.38
N GLY A 93 36.95 12.51 -19.32
CA GLY A 93 36.15 11.31 -19.50
C GLY A 93 36.27 10.66 -20.88
N TYR A 94 35.69 9.47 -20.96
CA TYR A 94 35.59 8.67 -22.18
C TYR A 94 34.12 8.66 -22.64
N ARG A 95 33.89 8.87 -23.93
CA ARG A 95 32.56 8.72 -24.53
C ARG A 95 32.23 7.24 -24.68
N VAL A 96 30.98 6.87 -24.40
CA VAL A 96 30.46 5.53 -24.72
C VAL A 96 30.26 5.44 -26.23
N ALA A 97 30.60 4.30 -26.84
CA ALA A 97 30.44 4.08 -28.28
C ALA A 97 29.52 2.90 -28.60
N GLN A 98 29.69 1.78 -27.90
CA GLN A 98 28.98 0.52 -28.16
C GLN A 98 29.00 -0.39 -26.93
N PHE A 99 28.01 -1.27 -26.81
CA PHE A 99 27.96 -2.39 -25.85
C PHE A 99 27.96 -3.72 -26.63
N HIS A 100 28.84 -4.66 -26.29
CA HIS A 100 28.97 -5.97 -26.94
C HIS A 100 28.52 -7.09 -25.98
N PHE A 101 27.99 -8.18 -26.54
CA PHE A 101 27.47 -9.31 -25.78
C PHE A 101 28.18 -10.60 -26.22
N HIS A 102 28.75 -11.33 -25.27
CA HIS A 102 29.57 -12.53 -25.54
C HIS A 102 28.99 -13.75 -24.82
N TRP A 103 28.80 -14.85 -25.53
CA TRP A 103 28.15 -16.06 -25.01
C TRP A 103 28.65 -17.35 -25.66
N GLY A 104 28.46 -18.45 -24.93
CA GLY A 104 28.76 -19.80 -25.42
C GLY A 104 27.54 -20.55 -25.96
N SER A 105 27.84 -21.70 -26.56
CA SER A 105 26.83 -22.70 -26.97
C SER A 105 26.06 -23.31 -25.79
N ASP A 106 26.56 -23.20 -24.57
CA ASP A 106 25.90 -23.63 -23.33
C ASP A 106 25.99 -22.57 -22.23
N ASN A 107 25.45 -22.87 -21.05
CA ASN A 107 25.38 -21.99 -19.89
C ASN A 107 26.70 -21.92 -19.07
N ASN A 108 27.73 -22.68 -19.44
CA ASN A 108 28.95 -22.87 -18.63
C ASN A 108 30.19 -22.18 -19.25
N ARG A 109 30.10 -21.72 -20.51
CA ARG A 109 31.18 -21.02 -21.23
C ARG A 109 30.64 -19.78 -21.95
N GLY A 110 31.47 -18.76 -22.18
CA GLY A 110 31.07 -17.59 -22.98
C GLY A 110 31.61 -16.23 -22.56
N SER A 111 32.12 -16.09 -21.33
CA SER A 111 32.82 -14.86 -20.94
C SER A 111 34.18 -14.77 -21.64
N GLU A 112 34.55 -13.55 -22.06
CA GLU A 112 35.88 -13.29 -22.61
C GLU A 112 36.94 -13.44 -21.51
N HIS A 113 36.75 -12.76 -20.39
CA HIS A 113 37.58 -12.91 -19.19
C HIS A 113 37.20 -14.15 -18.40
N THR A 114 38.18 -14.67 -17.65
CA THR A 114 37.96 -15.62 -16.55
C THR A 114 38.48 -15.01 -15.25
N TYR A 115 38.07 -15.57 -14.12
CA TYR A 115 38.64 -15.24 -12.81
C TYR A 115 39.03 -16.53 -12.09
N SER A 116 40.33 -16.68 -11.81
CA SER A 116 40.93 -17.92 -11.30
C SER A 116 40.52 -19.16 -12.13
N GLY A 117 40.53 -19.01 -13.45
CA GLY A 117 40.13 -20.03 -14.43
C GLY A 117 38.63 -20.25 -14.61
N GLN A 118 37.76 -19.60 -13.82
CA GLN A 118 36.30 -19.75 -13.92
C GLN A 118 35.70 -18.80 -14.96
N MET A 119 34.79 -19.33 -15.80
CA MET A 119 34.01 -18.58 -16.78
C MET A 119 32.66 -18.14 -16.21
N PHE A 120 32.20 -16.96 -16.62
CA PHE A 120 30.94 -16.35 -16.18
C PHE A 120 30.16 -15.80 -17.39
N PRO A 121 29.72 -16.66 -18.32
CA PRO A 121 28.92 -16.23 -19.47
C PRO A 121 27.61 -15.58 -19.01
N LEU A 122 27.29 -14.39 -19.55
CA LEU A 122 26.04 -13.62 -19.38
C LEU A 122 25.12 -14.23 -18.32
N GLU A 123 25.28 -13.76 -17.09
CA GLU A 123 25.37 -14.65 -15.93
C GLU A 123 24.05 -15.34 -15.61
N ILE A 124 24.00 -16.64 -15.87
CA ILE A 124 22.78 -17.44 -15.79
C ILE A 124 22.21 -17.42 -14.36
N ASN A 125 21.03 -16.83 -14.24
CA ASN A 125 20.21 -16.85 -13.04
C ASN A 125 18.76 -17.17 -13.45
N ASP A 126 18.40 -18.45 -13.39
CA ASP A 126 17.02 -18.91 -13.64
C ASP A 126 16.07 -18.63 -12.47
N GLU A 127 16.57 -18.12 -11.33
CA GLU A 127 15.71 -17.63 -10.26
C GLU A 127 15.07 -16.27 -10.58
N GLN A 128 15.60 -15.47 -11.51
CA GLN A 128 14.94 -14.22 -11.92
C GLN A 128 15.19 -13.84 -13.39
N VAL A 129 14.10 -13.71 -14.16
CA VAL A 129 14.11 -13.07 -15.48
C VAL A 129 14.56 -11.62 -15.33
N ASN A 130 15.57 -11.21 -16.11
CA ASN A 130 16.05 -9.84 -16.07
C ASN A 130 15.16 -8.92 -16.92
N CYS A 131 14.20 -8.24 -16.28
CA CYS A 131 13.32 -7.30 -16.98
C CYS A 131 14.04 -6.06 -17.52
N ASN A 132 15.21 -5.68 -16.97
CA ASN A 132 16.03 -4.60 -17.54
C ASN A 132 16.51 -4.98 -18.95
N TYR A 133 16.71 -6.27 -19.22
CA TYR A 133 17.14 -6.79 -20.53
C TYR A 133 15.97 -7.10 -21.48
N SER A 134 14.74 -7.25 -21.00
CA SER A 134 13.62 -7.72 -21.84
C SER A 134 13.37 -6.87 -23.10
N PRO A 135 13.35 -5.52 -23.06
CA PRO A 135 13.22 -4.69 -24.27
C PRO A 135 14.31 -4.91 -25.33
N LEU A 136 15.49 -5.39 -24.94
CA LEU A 136 16.55 -5.79 -25.85
C LEU A 136 16.31 -7.21 -26.38
N ILE A 137 15.96 -8.16 -25.51
CA ILE A 137 15.67 -9.56 -25.87
C ILE A 137 14.52 -9.67 -26.87
N ASP A 138 13.44 -8.90 -26.66
CA ASP A 138 12.26 -8.87 -27.55
C ASP A 138 12.63 -8.37 -28.96
N LEU A 139 13.66 -7.53 -29.07
CA LEU A 139 14.18 -7.00 -30.34
C LEU A 139 15.30 -7.83 -30.97
N ILE A 140 15.92 -8.80 -30.26
CA ILE A 140 16.93 -9.72 -30.85
C ILE A 140 16.35 -10.45 -32.07
N MET A 141 15.08 -10.84 -32.02
CA MET A 141 14.42 -11.58 -33.11
C MET A 141 14.30 -10.74 -34.41
N ASN A 142 14.43 -9.41 -34.33
CA ASN A 142 14.42 -8.50 -35.47
C ASN A 142 15.82 -8.33 -36.11
N ILE A 143 16.88 -8.87 -35.48
CA ILE A 143 18.28 -8.83 -35.96
C ILE A 143 18.91 -10.23 -36.07
N LYS A 144 18.07 -11.22 -36.38
CA LYS A 144 18.43 -12.64 -36.35
C LYS A 144 19.58 -13.03 -37.31
N THR A 145 19.79 -12.30 -38.40
CA THR A 145 20.88 -12.55 -39.37
C THR A 145 21.85 -11.38 -39.48
N LYS A 146 23.03 -11.62 -40.03
CA LYS A 146 24.10 -10.63 -40.18
C LYS A 146 23.63 -9.30 -40.81
N ASP A 147 24.21 -8.21 -40.32
CA ASP A 147 24.04 -6.82 -40.74
C ASP A 147 22.62 -6.23 -40.57
N GLN A 148 21.69 -6.97 -39.97
CA GLN A 148 20.40 -6.44 -39.53
C GLN A 148 20.55 -5.49 -38.32
N THR A 149 19.71 -4.46 -38.31
CA THR A 149 19.67 -3.40 -37.27
C THR A 149 18.24 -3.04 -36.91
N VAL A 150 17.99 -2.72 -35.64
CA VAL A 150 16.70 -2.20 -35.15
C VAL A 150 16.94 -1.09 -34.12
N SER A 151 16.08 -0.06 -34.12
CA SER A 151 16.13 0.99 -33.10
C SER A 151 15.63 0.45 -31.75
N LEU A 152 16.28 0.82 -30.65
CA LEU A 152 15.92 0.46 -29.28
C LEU A 152 15.34 1.69 -28.55
N PRO A 153 14.01 1.92 -28.58
CA PRO A 153 13.38 3.11 -28.02
C PRO A 153 13.31 3.08 -26.48
N GLU A 154 13.30 4.28 -25.89
CA GLU A 154 13.03 4.55 -24.46
C GLU A 154 13.91 3.80 -23.43
N TYR A 155 15.11 3.39 -23.84
CA TYR A 155 15.98 2.52 -23.05
C TYR A 155 17.13 3.28 -22.35
N LYS A 156 17.30 3.03 -21.04
CA LYS A 156 18.38 3.62 -20.24
C LYS A 156 19.66 2.78 -20.35
N LEU A 157 20.82 3.40 -20.61
CA LEU A 157 22.11 2.70 -20.59
C LEU A 157 22.46 2.09 -19.23
N ARG A 158 21.89 2.61 -18.13
CA ARG A 158 22.00 2.01 -16.79
C ARG A 158 21.60 0.54 -16.77
N HIS A 159 20.63 0.13 -17.59
CA HIS A 159 20.13 -1.24 -17.65
C HIS A 159 21.16 -2.27 -18.16
N LEU A 160 22.24 -1.82 -18.82
CA LEU A 160 23.34 -2.66 -19.33
C LEU A 160 24.57 -2.69 -18.41
N MET A 161 24.43 -2.24 -17.16
CA MET A 161 25.54 -2.07 -16.21
C MET A 161 25.26 -2.79 -14.88
N PRO A 162 26.29 -3.28 -14.15
CA PRO A 162 26.10 -3.78 -12.79
C PRO A 162 25.71 -2.64 -11.83
N ARG A 163 25.10 -2.98 -10.69
CA ARG A 163 24.57 -1.99 -9.72
C ARG A 163 25.64 -1.28 -8.90
N LYS A 164 26.79 -1.91 -8.65
CA LYS A 164 27.95 -1.27 -7.99
C LYS A 164 29.15 -1.19 -8.92
N PHE A 165 29.75 0.00 -8.96
CA PHE A 165 31.02 0.28 -9.64
C PHE A 165 32.17 0.42 -8.64
N THR A 166 31.95 -0.01 -7.39
CA THR A 166 32.86 0.19 -6.25
C THR A 166 33.97 -0.84 -6.18
N ASN A 167 33.79 -2.01 -6.78
CA ASN A 167 34.73 -3.13 -6.72
C ASN A 167 35.10 -3.51 -8.15
N TYR A 168 36.36 -3.34 -8.54
CA TYR A 168 36.83 -3.66 -9.88
C TYR A 168 38.32 -4.00 -9.98
N PHE A 169 38.68 -4.55 -11.13
CA PHE A 169 40.02 -4.95 -11.53
C PHE A 169 40.47 -4.11 -12.72
N ARG A 170 41.74 -3.72 -12.75
CA ARG A 170 42.33 -2.80 -13.75
C ARG A 170 43.62 -3.40 -14.31
N TYR A 171 43.75 -3.41 -15.64
CA TYR A 171 44.99 -3.76 -16.32
C TYR A 171 45.10 -3.10 -17.70
N LEU A 172 46.30 -3.08 -18.30
CA LEU A 172 46.50 -2.62 -19.69
C LEU A 172 46.50 -3.81 -20.65
N GLY A 173 45.68 -3.72 -21.69
CA GLY A 173 45.44 -4.83 -22.61
C GLY A 173 45.08 -4.41 -24.04
N SER A 174 44.62 -5.37 -24.83
CA SER A 174 44.19 -5.16 -26.20
C SER A 174 42.68 -5.10 -26.38
N LEU A 175 42.22 -4.75 -27.58
CA LEU A 175 40.91 -5.22 -28.07
C LEU A 175 40.90 -6.76 -28.08
N THR A 176 39.74 -7.36 -27.78
CA THR A 176 39.53 -8.81 -27.84
C THR A 176 39.21 -9.32 -29.24
N THR A 177 38.95 -8.44 -30.20
CA THR A 177 38.72 -8.74 -31.61
C THR A 177 39.83 -8.18 -32.51
N PRO A 178 40.03 -8.71 -33.74
CA PRO A 178 40.99 -8.17 -34.69
C PRO A 178 40.76 -6.68 -35.00
N PRO A 179 41.83 -5.87 -35.15
CA PRO A 179 43.24 -6.25 -35.19
C PRO A 179 43.93 -6.33 -33.81
N CYS A 180 43.20 -6.46 -32.70
CA CYS A 180 43.75 -6.65 -31.35
C CYS A 180 44.78 -5.59 -30.90
N HIS A 181 44.57 -4.31 -31.21
CA HIS A 181 45.46 -3.22 -30.78
C HIS A 181 45.56 -3.14 -29.25
N GLU A 182 46.78 -2.99 -28.71
CA GLU A 182 47.08 -2.83 -27.28
C GLU A 182 46.79 -1.42 -26.72
N SER A 183 45.59 -0.91 -27.00
CA SER A 183 45.14 0.45 -26.68
C SER A 183 44.11 0.52 -25.55
N VAL A 184 43.79 -0.61 -24.89
CA VAL A 184 42.64 -0.71 -23.98
C VAL A 184 43.07 -0.67 -22.51
N VAL A 185 42.51 0.29 -21.77
CA VAL A 185 42.55 0.35 -20.30
C VAL A 185 41.40 -0.48 -19.77
N TRP A 186 41.64 -1.78 -19.55
CA TRP A 186 40.59 -2.69 -19.09
C TRP A 186 40.14 -2.35 -17.68
N THR A 187 38.83 -2.29 -17.49
CA THR A 187 38.17 -2.23 -16.20
C THR A 187 37.15 -3.36 -16.18
N VAL A 188 37.36 -4.35 -15.32
CA VAL A 188 36.43 -5.47 -15.13
C VAL A 188 35.78 -5.29 -13.77
N PHE A 189 34.47 -5.04 -13.74
CA PHE A 189 33.71 -4.92 -12.50
C PHE A 189 33.54 -6.29 -11.84
N MET A 190 33.53 -6.33 -10.51
CA MET A 190 33.32 -7.56 -9.74
C MET A 190 31.83 -7.89 -9.54
N ASP A 191 30.98 -6.86 -9.48
CA ASP A 191 29.52 -7.01 -9.45
C ASP A 191 28.99 -7.43 -10.83
N ARG A 192 27.91 -8.21 -10.80
CA ARG A 192 27.47 -9.12 -11.87
C ARG A 192 26.19 -8.64 -12.56
N ILE A 193 25.94 -9.06 -13.81
CA ILE A 193 24.67 -8.78 -14.51
C ILE A 193 23.95 -10.09 -14.82
N PRO A 194 23.00 -10.51 -13.96
CA PRO A 194 22.29 -11.77 -14.13
C PRO A 194 21.26 -11.74 -15.28
N ILE A 195 20.99 -12.90 -15.88
CA ILE A 195 20.01 -13.11 -16.96
C ILE A 195 19.52 -14.56 -16.95
N SER A 196 18.26 -14.83 -17.33
CA SER A 196 17.72 -16.21 -17.32
C SER A 196 18.17 -17.03 -18.53
N SER A 197 18.18 -18.37 -18.40
CA SER A 197 18.44 -19.30 -19.51
C SER A 197 17.47 -19.12 -20.67
N ALA A 198 16.21 -18.77 -20.39
CA ALA A 198 15.20 -18.48 -21.42
C ALA A 198 15.56 -17.24 -22.26
N GLN A 199 16.10 -16.19 -21.63
CA GLN A 199 16.60 -15.01 -22.34
C GLN A 199 17.91 -15.32 -23.07
N MET A 200 18.82 -16.09 -22.45
CA MET A 200 20.07 -16.50 -23.09
C MET A 200 19.87 -17.43 -24.29
N GLN A 201 18.79 -18.20 -24.32
CA GLN A 201 18.42 -18.97 -25.50
C GLN A 201 18.10 -18.07 -26.71
N LYS A 202 17.63 -16.82 -26.50
CA LYS A 202 17.39 -15.88 -27.61
C LYS A 202 18.67 -15.35 -28.26
N PHE A 203 19.74 -15.13 -27.50
CA PHE A 203 21.05 -14.87 -28.10
C PHE A 203 21.53 -16.06 -28.97
N ARG A 204 21.29 -17.30 -28.54
CA ARG A 204 21.63 -18.52 -29.30
C ARG A 204 20.71 -18.80 -30.52
N GLU A 205 19.62 -18.04 -30.69
CA GLU A 205 18.76 -18.10 -31.88
C GLU A 205 19.26 -17.20 -33.03
N VAL A 206 20.32 -16.40 -32.82
CA VAL A 206 20.94 -15.50 -33.81
C VAL A 206 21.97 -16.24 -34.69
N PHE A 207 22.20 -15.74 -35.91
CA PHE A 207 23.17 -16.27 -36.87
C PHE A 207 24.30 -15.27 -37.20
N GLU A 208 25.49 -15.79 -37.48
CA GLU A 208 26.68 -15.04 -37.94
C GLU A 208 26.60 -14.64 -39.43
N ASP A 209 25.66 -15.23 -40.16
CA ASP A 209 25.49 -15.14 -41.61
C ASP A 209 24.01 -14.95 -41.98
N SER A 210 23.61 -15.41 -43.17
CA SER A 210 22.23 -15.35 -43.69
C SER A 210 21.27 -16.41 -43.11
N GLY A 211 21.67 -17.20 -42.11
CA GLY A 211 20.80 -18.20 -41.46
C GLY A 211 21.34 -19.63 -41.41
N SER A 212 22.63 -19.85 -41.72
CA SER A 212 23.26 -21.18 -41.77
C SER A 212 24.19 -21.46 -40.58
N LYS A 213 24.89 -20.46 -40.04
CA LYS A 213 25.81 -20.61 -38.90
C LYS A 213 25.25 -19.87 -37.68
N GLN A 214 24.78 -20.60 -36.66
CA GLN A 214 24.34 -19.98 -35.40
C GLN A 214 25.51 -19.27 -34.72
N MET A 215 25.26 -18.08 -34.19
CA MET A 215 26.22 -17.31 -33.41
C MET A 215 26.33 -17.90 -32.01
N VAL A 216 27.36 -18.72 -31.80
CA VAL A 216 27.66 -19.37 -30.50
C VAL A 216 29.16 -19.46 -30.29
N ASN A 217 29.60 -19.22 -29.05
CA ASN A 217 31.01 -19.11 -28.68
C ASN A 217 31.71 -17.90 -29.32
N ASN A 218 31.03 -16.74 -29.34
CA ASN A 218 31.51 -15.50 -29.95
C ASN A 218 32.48 -14.72 -29.03
N TYR A 219 33.44 -15.41 -28.42
CA TYR A 219 34.40 -14.88 -27.45
C TYR A 219 35.83 -15.31 -27.78
N ARG A 220 36.83 -14.46 -27.52
CA ARG A 220 38.24 -14.84 -27.69
C ARG A 220 38.71 -15.64 -26.45
N PRO A 221 39.43 -16.77 -26.60
CA PRO A 221 40.10 -17.44 -25.49
C PRO A 221 41.09 -16.53 -24.76
N VAL A 222 41.24 -16.71 -23.45
CA VAL A 222 42.16 -15.91 -22.62
C VAL A 222 43.61 -15.99 -23.09
N GLN A 223 44.29 -14.86 -23.00
CA GLN A 223 45.65 -14.65 -23.47
C GLN A 223 46.61 -14.58 -22.27
N PRO A 224 47.86 -15.08 -22.37
CA PRO A 224 48.77 -15.14 -21.23
C PRO A 224 49.03 -13.76 -20.60
N LEU A 225 49.06 -13.70 -19.26
CA LEU A 225 49.26 -12.45 -18.53
C LEU A 225 50.63 -11.80 -18.81
N ARG A 226 51.65 -12.61 -19.15
CA ARG A 226 53.03 -12.19 -19.49
C ARG A 226 53.64 -11.17 -18.52
N GLY A 227 53.43 -11.39 -17.21
CA GLY A 227 53.98 -10.53 -16.14
C GLY A 227 53.32 -9.16 -15.99
N ARG A 228 52.19 -8.89 -16.69
CA ARG A 228 51.37 -7.70 -16.41
C ARG A 228 50.82 -7.77 -14.99
N LYS A 229 50.93 -6.67 -14.25
CA LYS A 229 50.21 -6.47 -12.99
C LYS A 229 48.71 -6.25 -13.27
N VAL A 230 47.86 -6.80 -12.40
CA VAL A 230 46.44 -6.47 -12.30
C VAL A 230 46.25 -5.76 -10.97
N THR A 231 45.68 -4.55 -10.99
CA THR A 231 45.42 -3.76 -9.78
C THR A 231 43.95 -3.81 -9.41
N THR A 232 43.64 -3.69 -8.11
CA THR A 232 42.26 -3.62 -7.61
C THR A 232 42.09 -2.48 -6.60
N ASN A 233 40.86 -2.06 -6.39
CA ASN A 233 40.50 -1.01 -5.44
C ASN A 233 39.84 -1.52 -4.15
N ILE A 234 39.83 -2.85 -3.97
CA ILE A 234 39.19 -3.53 -2.85
C ILE A 234 40.19 -3.64 -1.67
N LYS A 235 39.81 -3.12 -0.49
CA LYS A 235 40.59 -3.27 0.76
C LYS A 235 40.07 -4.44 1.58
N ILE A 236 40.98 -5.26 2.11
CA ILE A 236 40.67 -6.52 2.81
C ILE A 236 40.58 -6.33 4.34
N LYS A 237 40.07 -5.19 4.86
CA LYS A 237 40.17 -4.87 6.31
C LYS A 237 39.04 -4.13 7.04
N ASP A 238 38.11 -3.44 6.38
CA ASP A 238 37.22 -2.49 7.07
C ASP A 238 35.77 -3.00 7.27
N THR A 239 35.46 -3.54 8.46
CA THR A 239 34.06 -3.72 8.94
C THR A 239 34.00 -3.81 10.47
N ILE A 240 33.59 -2.74 11.17
CA ILE A 240 32.86 -2.70 12.47
C ILE A 240 32.77 -1.24 13.00
N GLY A 241 31.58 -0.83 13.46
CA GLY A 241 31.39 0.00 14.66
C GLY A 241 31.45 1.55 14.57
N ALA A 242 30.29 2.21 14.75
CA ALA A 242 30.13 3.47 15.50
C ALA A 242 28.63 3.72 15.83
N ALA A 243 28.31 4.34 16.97
CA ALA A 243 26.93 4.62 17.43
C ALA A 243 26.89 5.77 18.48
N ALA A 244 25.68 6.03 19.04
CA ALA A 244 25.35 6.87 20.22
C ALA A 244 25.06 8.39 19.97
N THR A 245 23.83 8.91 20.24
CA THR A 245 23.27 9.58 21.48
C THR A 245 23.55 11.11 21.57
N TYR A 246 22.66 12.02 22.05
CA TYR A 246 22.05 12.11 23.40
C TYR A 246 20.74 12.99 23.50
N THR A 247 20.34 13.36 24.73
CA THR A 247 18.98 13.66 25.29
C THR A 247 18.55 15.15 25.53
N PRO A 248 17.27 15.45 25.93
CA PRO A 248 16.68 16.82 26.14
C PRO A 248 16.38 17.19 27.63
N LEU A 249 15.72 18.34 27.95
CA LEU A 249 15.12 18.76 29.26
C LEU A 249 14.01 19.90 29.11
N PRO A 250 13.22 20.36 30.14
CA PRO A 250 11.74 20.56 30.03
C PRO A 250 11.08 21.80 30.78
N CYS A 251 9.76 21.69 31.16
CA CYS A 251 8.88 22.51 32.06
C CYS A 251 8.06 23.70 31.43
N LEU A 252 6.72 23.91 31.62
CA LEU A 252 5.76 24.05 32.78
C LEU A 252 5.66 25.53 33.31
N VAL A 253 4.53 26.20 33.66
CA VAL A 253 3.21 25.80 34.26
C VAL A 253 2.07 26.88 34.09
N LEU A 254 0.76 26.47 34.24
CA LEU A 254 -0.59 27.08 34.59
C LEU A 254 -0.82 28.64 34.80
N ILE A 255 -2.02 29.27 34.94
CA ILE A 255 -3.48 28.97 35.26
C ILE A 255 -4.43 29.94 34.43
N SER A 256 -5.68 30.46 34.65
CA SER A 256 -6.93 30.45 35.54
C SER A 256 -7.98 31.49 34.97
N LEU A 257 -9.30 31.70 35.29
CA LEU A 257 -10.50 31.03 35.89
C LEU A 257 -11.80 31.94 35.76
N GLY A 258 -13.04 31.41 35.90
CA GLY A 258 -14.37 32.12 36.05
C GLY A 258 -15.21 32.40 34.76
N GLU A 259 -16.55 32.57 34.67
CA GLU A 259 -17.85 32.25 35.35
C GLU A 259 -18.93 33.32 34.93
N GLY A 260 -20.27 33.18 34.91
CA GLY A 260 -21.25 32.10 35.23
C GLY A 260 -22.74 32.53 35.00
N TYR A 261 -23.74 31.84 35.62
CA TYR A 261 -25.19 32.17 35.84
C TYR A 261 -26.34 31.96 34.78
N ALA A 262 -27.16 30.90 34.99
CA ALA A 262 -28.62 30.82 35.29
C ALA A 262 -29.71 31.69 34.55
N LYS A 263 -31.03 31.33 34.35
CA LYS A 263 -31.93 30.20 34.79
C LYS A 263 -33.33 30.21 34.07
N LYS A 264 -33.94 29.02 33.79
CA LYS A 264 -35.40 28.58 33.78
C LYS A 264 -36.55 29.41 33.09
N VAL A 265 -37.78 28.92 32.76
CA VAL A 265 -38.38 27.63 32.25
C VAL A 265 -39.95 27.64 32.39
N LEU A 266 -40.75 27.27 31.36
CA LEU A 266 -42.06 26.52 31.38
C LEU A 266 -42.83 26.54 30.03
N ALA A 267 -43.92 25.76 29.86
CA ALA A 267 -44.60 25.48 28.56
C ALA A 267 -46.12 25.15 28.67
N MET A 268 -46.91 25.15 27.57
CA MET A 268 -48.19 24.40 27.45
C MET A 268 -48.81 24.21 26.02
N SER A 269 -49.56 23.11 25.91
CA SER A 269 -50.40 22.45 24.85
C SER A 269 -50.97 23.10 23.57
N SER A 270 -50.75 22.39 22.44
CA SER A 270 -51.69 21.86 21.40
C SER A 270 -52.92 22.64 20.82
N THR A 271 -52.87 22.89 19.51
CA THR A 271 -53.85 22.41 18.50
C THR A 271 -53.06 21.77 17.34
N LYS A 272 -53.67 21.00 16.42
CA LYS A 272 -52.91 20.42 15.28
C LYS A 272 -53.08 21.29 14.03
N VAL A 273 -52.09 22.12 13.74
CA VAL A 273 -52.03 23.00 12.55
C VAL A 273 -51.24 22.29 11.44
N ASP A 274 -51.57 22.57 10.18
CA ASP A 274 -50.84 22.03 9.01
C ASP A 274 -49.49 22.75 8.81
N TRP A 275 -48.47 22.07 8.27
CA TRP A 275 -47.09 22.54 8.32
C TRP A 275 -46.24 22.16 7.09
N SER A 276 -45.16 22.90 6.87
CA SER A 276 -44.21 22.71 5.77
C SER A 276 -42.77 22.98 6.24
N TYR A 277 -41.79 22.76 5.35
CA TYR A 277 -40.41 23.21 5.56
C TYR A 277 -40.14 24.63 5.00
N SER A 278 -41.14 25.32 4.43
CA SER A 278 -40.94 26.62 3.76
C SER A 278 -42.16 27.55 3.76
N GLY A 279 -41.92 28.86 3.69
CA GLY A 279 -42.96 29.87 3.70
C GLY A 279 -43.61 30.09 5.07
N GLN A 280 -44.87 30.55 5.08
CA GLN A 280 -45.60 30.92 6.30
C GLN A 280 -45.80 29.75 7.29
N TYR A 281 -45.81 28.52 6.79
CA TYR A 281 -45.93 27.30 7.61
C TYR A 281 -44.57 26.60 7.85
N GLY A 282 -43.47 27.27 7.46
CA GLY A 282 -42.09 26.81 7.59
C GLY A 282 -41.50 26.96 9.01
N PRO A 283 -40.30 26.39 9.26
CA PRO A 283 -39.72 26.20 10.59
C PRO A 283 -39.51 27.48 11.40
N ASP A 284 -39.23 28.61 10.74
CA ASP A 284 -39.10 29.92 11.39
C ASP A 284 -40.41 30.38 12.07
N ASN A 285 -41.56 29.83 11.67
CA ASN A 285 -42.88 30.15 12.19
C ASN A 285 -43.45 29.10 13.16
N TRP A 286 -42.87 27.89 13.25
CA TRP A 286 -43.46 26.80 14.04
C TRP A 286 -43.63 27.16 15.53
N GLN A 287 -42.75 27.96 16.12
CA GLN A 287 -42.92 28.42 17.52
C GLN A 287 -44.18 29.28 17.73
N THR A 288 -44.61 30.04 16.73
CA THR A 288 -45.79 30.92 16.82
C THR A 288 -47.06 30.27 16.30
N MET A 289 -46.94 29.17 15.55
CA MET A 289 -48.08 28.33 15.13
C MET A 289 -48.73 27.62 16.32
N THR A 290 -50.06 27.70 16.39
CA THR A 290 -50.84 27.14 17.50
C THR A 290 -50.55 25.65 17.67
N GLY A 291 -50.18 25.25 18.89
CA GLY A 291 -49.84 23.88 19.23
C GLY A 291 -48.40 23.42 18.94
N PHE A 292 -47.62 24.20 18.19
CA PHE A 292 -46.21 23.93 17.93
C PHE A 292 -45.26 24.81 18.75
N GLY A 293 -45.76 25.53 19.77
CA GLY A 293 -44.95 26.35 20.67
C GLY A 293 -43.82 25.62 21.41
N THR A 294 -43.85 24.29 21.49
CA THR A 294 -42.72 23.45 21.92
C THR A 294 -41.48 23.58 21.03
N CYS A 295 -41.64 23.98 19.75
CA CYS A 295 -40.54 24.25 18.82
C CYS A 295 -39.65 25.43 19.23
N GLY A 296 -40.08 26.27 20.19
CA GLY A 296 -39.31 27.33 20.81
C GLY A 296 -38.48 26.93 22.05
N GLY A 297 -38.24 25.63 22.24
CA GLY A 297 -37.51 25.10 23.40
C GLY A 297 -35.99 25.38 23.43
N TYR A 298 -35.33 24.97 24.51
CA TYR A 298 -33.88 25.16 24.72
C TYR A 298 -33.03 23.93 24.38
N ARG A 299 -33.65 22.78 24.08
CA ARG A 299 -33.00 21.56 23.57
C ARG A 299 -33.46 21.22 22.15
N GLN A 300 -33.74 22.22 21.32
CA GLN A 300 -34.22 22.00 19.96
C GLN A 300 -33.17 21.35 19.05
N SER A 301 -33.65 20.64 18.04
CA SER A 301 -32.88 19.92 17.03
C SER A 301 -33.42 20.25 15.63
N PRO A 302 -32.62 20.13 14.56
CA PRO A 302 -31.22 19.66 14.52
C PRO A 302 -30.24 20.68 15.09
N ILE A 303 -28.94 20.36 15.12
CA ILE A 303 -27.87 21.26 15.56
C ILE A 303 -26.71 21.30 14.56
N ASN A 304 -25.91 22.36 14.61
CA ASN A 304 -24.57 22.35 14.04
C ASN A 304 -23.59 21.73 15.06
N PHE A 305 -22.95 20.62 14.69
CA PHE A 305 -21.79 20.08 15.38
C PHE A 305 -20.59 21.03 15.17
N PRO A 306 -19.94 21.54 16.23
CA PRO A 306 -18.70 22.30 16.10
C PRO A 306 -17.54 21.35 15.76
N LYS A 307 -16.29 21.84 15.70
CA LYS A 307 -15.14 20.96 15.44
C LYS A 307 -14.98 19.95 16.57
N ASN A 308 -14.44 18.77 16.28
CA ASN A 308 -14.17 17.73 17.28
C ASN A 308 -13.46 18.26 18.54
N THR A 309 -12.48 19.16 18.39
CA THR A 309 -11.74 19.80 19.48
C THR A 309 -12.58 20.65 20.44
N GLU A 310 -13.78 21.05 20.01
CA GLU A 310 -14.72 21.90 20.74
C GLU A 310 -15.86 21.06 21.40
N MET A 311 -15.91 19.75 21.12
CA MET A 311 -16.85 18.79 21.73
C MET A 311 -16.17 17.99 22.86
N VAL A 312 -16.94 17.56 23.85
CA VAL A 312 -16.43 16.84 25.03
C VAL A 312 -16.19 15.37 24.70
N HIS A 313 -15.04 14.82 25.08
CA HIS A 313 -14.84 13.36 25.04
C HIS A 313 -15.62 12.72 26.18
N ASP A 314 -16.47 11.76 25.87
CA ASP A 314 -17.09 10.90 26.89
C ASP A 314 -16.68 9.44 26.63
N PRO A 315 -15.66 8.93 27.35
CA PRO A 315 -15.20 7.55 27.21
C PRO A 315 -16.16 6.53 27.83
N THR A 316 -17.30 6.96 28.40
CA THR A 316 -18.38 6.07 28.83
C THR A 316 -19.36 5.75 27.70
N LEU A 317 -19.24 6.38 26.53
CA LEU A 317 -20.00 6.04 25.32
C LEU A 317 -19.45 4.75 24.70
N GLN A 318 -20.22 3.66 24.82
CA GLN A 318 -19.85 2.30 24.42
C GLN A 318 -20.53 1.84 23.12
N GLU A 319 -20.08 0.72 22.55
CA GLU A 319 -20.64 0.04 21.37
C GLU A 319 -22.18 -0.06 21.38
N PHE A 320 -22.79 0.01 20.20
CA PHE A 320 -24.23 -0.21 20.00
C PHE A 320 -24.57 -1.67 19.69
N MET A 321 -25.55 -2.22 20.41
CA MET A 321 -26.11 -3.54 20.14
C MET A 321 -27.43 -3.41 19.38
N PHE A 322 -27.41 -3.84 18.11
CA PHE A 322 -28.55 -3.90 17.20
C PHE A 322 -29.16 -5.32 17.23
N HIS A 323 -30.44 -5.44 17.57
CA HIS A 323 -31.15 -6.71 17.74
C HIS A 323 -32.16 -6.91 16.61
N ASN A 324 -32.10 -8.06 15.95
CA ASN A 324 -32.94 -8.43 14.79
C ASN A 324 -32.84 -7.48 13.58
N PHE A 325 -31.80 -6.65 13.47
CA PHE A 325 -31.58 -5.78 12.29
C PHE A 325 -31.17 -6.58 11.03
N ASP A 326 -30.70 -7.81 11.21
CA ASP A 326 -30.33 -8.79 10.18
C ASP A 326 -31.46 -9.80 9.89
N ASN A 327 -32.26 -10.13 10.92
CA ASN A 327 -33.34 -11.10 10.88
C ASN A 327 -34.58 -10.55 10.14
N THR A 328 -34.55 -10.61 8.81
CA THR A 328 -35.62 -10.15 7.90
C THR A 328 -36.99 -10.83 8.07
N SER A 329 -37.08 -11.87 8.91
CA SER A 329 -38.34 -12.54 9.28
C SER A 329 -38.96 -11.99 10.58
N ALA A 330 -38.25 -11.13 11.32
CA ALA A 330 -38.73 -10.54 12.57
C ALA A 330 -39.57 -9.25 12.38
N TYR A 331 -39.69 -8.75 11.15
CA TYR A 331 -40.38 -7.49 10.83
C TYR A 331 -40.91 -7.45 9.39
N THR A 332 -41.92 -6.61 9.16
CA THR A 332 -42.31 -6.16 7.81
C THR A 332 -42.03 -4.66 7.64
N LEU A 333 -41.80 -4.24 6.39
CA LEU A 333 -41.44 -2.87 6.05
C LEU A 333 -42.50 -2.26 5.12
N LYS A 334 -42.93 -1.04 5.43
CA LYS A 334 -43.88 -0.28 4.62
C LYS A 334 -43.32 1.11 4.33
N LEU A 335 -43.13 1.43 3.05
CA LEU A 335 -42.70 2.74 2.60
C LEU A 335 -43.94 3.62 2.38
N LYS A 336 -43.92 4.83 2.92
CA LYS A 336 -44.93 5.86 2.73
C LYS A 336 -44.29 7.22 2.51
N ASN A 337 -44.79 7.97 1.53
CA ASN A 337 -44.60 9.42 1.50
C ASN A 337 -45.67 10.04 2.41
N ASN A 338 -45.28 10.63 3.53
CA ASN A 338 -46.22 11.19 4.50
C ASN A 338 -46.58 12.67 4.25
N GLY A 339 -46.26 13.20 3.06
CA GLY A 339 -46.39 14.63 2.74
C GLY A 339 -45.25 15.50 3.26
N HIS A 340 -44.23 14.92 3.90
CA HIS A 340 -43.07 15.64 4.45
C HIS A 340 -41.73 14.91 4.24
N SER A 341 -41.73 13.57 4.16
CA SER A 341 -40.55 12.72 3.89
C SER A 341 -40.97 11.35 3.36
N ALA A 342 -40.03 10.62 2.76
CA ALA A 342 -40.11 9.19 2.54
C ALA A 342 -39.81 8.46 3.86
N VAL A 343 -40.84 7.88 4.47
CA VAL A 343 -40.79 7.16 5.75
C VAL A 343 -40.94 5.66 5.49
N VAL A 344 -40.10 4.85 6.14
CA VAL A 344 -40.26 3.39 6.20
C VAL A 344 -40.68 3.01 7.62
N GLU A 345 -41.93 2.55 7.77
CA GLU A 345 -42.46 1.98 9.01
C GLU A 345 -41.89 0.57 9.23
N VAL A 346 -41.40 0.30 10.44
CA VAL A 346 -40.79 -0.99 10.83
C VAL A 346 -41.76 -1.72 11.77
N ASN A 347 -42.50 -2.68 11.22
CA ASN A 347 -43.52 -3.43 11.95
C ASN A 347 -42.98 -4.79 12.40
N GLY A 348 -42.34 -4.84 13.57
CA GLY A 348 -41.74 -6.08 14.09
C GLY A 348 -40.95 -5.89 15.38
N ASP A 349 -40.13 -6.90 15.73
CA ASP A 349 -39.39 -6.93 17.00
C ASP A 349 -37.91 -6.51 16.86
N VAL A 350 -37.69 -5.34 16.25
CA VAL A 350 -36.37 -4.74 16.01
C VAL A 350 -36.03 -3.79 17.16
N ARG A 351 -34.81 -3.89 17.72
CA ARG A 351 -34.39 -3.06 18.87
C ARG A 351 -32.94 -2.59 18.79
N VAL A 352 -32.66 -1.47 19.45
CA VAL A 352 -31.30 -0.94 19.68
C VAL A 352 -31.05 -0.76 21.18
N SER A 353 -29.80 -1.01 21.60
CA SER A 353 -29.30 -0.85 22.97
C SER A 353 -27.79 -0.63 22.92
N GLY A 354 -27.09 -0.65 24.06
CA GLY A 354 -25.71 -0.17 24.12
C GLY A 354 -25.66 1.34 23.90
N GLY A 355 -24.61 1.87 23.29
CA GLY A 355 -24.51 3.30 22.94
C GLY A 355 -24.55 4.24 24.13
N SER A 356 -24.43 3.72 25.35
CA SER A 356 -24.84 4.33 26.63
C SER A 356 -26.21 5.03 26.58
N LEU A 357 -27.18 4.38 25.92
CA LEU A 357 -28.60 4.76 25.97
C LEU A 357 -29.23 4.48 27.35
N GLY A 358 -28.68 3.53 28.11
CA GLY A 358 -29.12 3.11 29.45
C GLY A 358 -30.34 2.17 29.47
N GLU A 359 -31.10 2.12 28.39
CA GLU A 359 -32.33 1.33 28.23
C GLU A 359 -32.36 0.69 26.83
N VAL A 360 -33.24 -0.29 26.61
CA VAL A 360 -33.47 -0.89 25.28
C VAL A 360 -34.59 -0.13 24.56
N TYR A 361 -34.36 0.27 23.32
CA TYR A 361 -35.31 1.02 22.50
C TYR A 361 -35.80 0.14 21.32
N LYS A 362 -37.11 0.14 21.04
CA LYS A 362 -37.68 -0.49 19.83
C LYS A 362 -37.59 0.46 18.64
N THR A 363 -37.19 -0.04 17.49
CA THR A 363 -37.21 0.73 16.23
C THR A 363 -38.65 0.83 15.73
N ALA A 364 -39.11 2.03 15.39
CA ALA A 364 -40.47 2.27 14.88
C ALA A 364 -40.48 2.61 13.39
N GLN A 365 -39.54 3.45 12.95
CA GLN A 365 -39.46 3.90 11.57
C GLN A 365 -38.05 4.41 11.25
N PHE A 366 -37.72 4.52 9.96
CA PHE A 366 -36.63 5.38 9.51
C PHE A 366 -37.08 6.27 8.34
N HIS A 367 -36.42 7.41 8.16
CA HIS A 367 -36.81 8.43 7.18
C HIS A 367 -35.62 9.31 6.80
N PHE A 368 -35.77 10.13 5.76
CA PHE A 368 -34.68 10.89 5.16
C PHE A 368 -35.00 12.38 5.01
N HIS A 369 -33.95 13.20 5.05
CA HIS A 369 -34.00 14.65 4.80
C HIS A 369 -32.95 14.99 3.74
N TRP A 370 -33.34 15.67 2.65
CA TRP A 370 -32.50 15.91 1.48
C TRP A 370 -32.75 17.27 0.82
N GLY A 371 -31.75 17.74 0.08
CA GLY A 371 -31.79 19.04 -0.60
C GLY A 371 -32.05 18.98 -2.09
N ARG A 372 -32.42 20.15 -2.66
CA ARG A 372 -32.62 20.39 -4.10
C ARG A 372 -31.37 20.13 -4.96
N ASN A 373 -30.20 20.03 -4.35
CA ASN A 373 -28.91 19.77 -4.99
C ASN A 373 -27.96 19.12 -3.96
N SER A 374 -26.81 18.61 -4.41
CA SER A 374 -25.90 17.83 -3.57
C SER A 374 -24.90 18.65 -2.74
N ALA A 375 -25.20 19.91 -2.44
CA ALA A 375 -24.43 20.76 -1.51
C ALA A 375 -25.18 21.08 -0.19
N VAL A 376 -26.46 20.69 -0.08
CA VAL A 376 -27.32 20.87 1.08
C VAL A 376 -28.32 19.71 1.20
N GLY A 377 -28.91 19.51 2.37
CA GLY A 377 -29.99 18.53 2.55
C GLY A 377 -30.09 17.92 3.95
N SER A 378 -28.95 17.76 4.61
CA SER A 378 -28.90 17.29 5.99
C SER A 378 -29.45 18.31 6.97
N GLU A 379 -30.22 17.83 7.94
CA GLU A 379 -30.79 18.63 9.03
C GLU A 379 -29.67 19.11 9.96
N HIS A 380 -28.81 18.18 10.38
CA HIS A 380 -27.58 18.50 11.10
C HIS A 380 -26.53 19.06 10.14
N THR A 381 -25.61 19.86 10.68
CA THR A 381 -24.43 20.33 9.96
C THR A 381 -23.17 20.07 10.78
N TYR A 382 -22.01 19.99 10.13
CA TYR A 382 -20.72 19.87 10.80
C TYR A 382 -19.82 21.05 10.41
N ASN A 383 -19.43 21.87 11.39
CA ASN A 383 -18.67 23.10 11.20
C ASN A 383 -19.27 24.00 10.09
N GLY A 384 -20.61 24.13 10.09
CA GLY A 384 -21.38 24.91 9.12
C GLY A 384 -21.65 24.22 7.78
N VAL A 385 -21.12 23.00 7.55
CA VAL A 385 -21.30 22.25 6.29
C VAL A 385 -22.52 21.35 6.38
N SER A 386 -23.39 21.41 5.38
CA SER A 386 -24.51 20.47 5.15
C SER A 386 -24.11 19.41 4.11
N TYR A 387 -24.79 18.27 4.15
CA TYR A 387 -24.58 17.11 3.28
C TYR A 387 -25.81 16.89 2.38
N PRO A 388 -25.69 16.22 1.21
CA PRO A 388 -26.81 16.02 0.26
C PRO A 388 -28.10 15.45 0.87
N ILE A 389 -27.95 14.53 1.83
CA ILE A 389 -29.03 13.79 2.49
C ILE A 389 -28.56 13.29 3.87
N GLU A 390 -29.52 13.14 4.79
CA GLU A 390 -29.35 12.56 6.12
C GLU A 390 -30.46 11.53 6.40
N LEU A 391 -30.11 10.42 7.06
CA LEU A 391 -31.02 9.35 7.47
C LEU A 391 -31.25 9.42 8.98
N HIS A 392 -32.52 9.39 9.42
CA HIS A 392 -32.93 9.29 10.82
C HIS A 392 -33.68 7.99 11.09
N ILE A 393 -33.11 7.12 11.95
CA ILE A 393 -33.75 5.91 12.47
C ILE A 393 -34.33 6.22 13.85
N VAL A 394 -35.65 6.16 13.98
CA VAL A 394 -36.39 6.56 15.20
C VAL A 394 -36.71 5.35 16.06
N ASN A 395 -36.24 5.37 17.29
CA ASN A 395 -36.46 4.31 18.28
C ASN A 395 -37.12 4.89 19.55
N TYR A 396 -38.03 4.13 20.17
CA TYR A 396 -38.71 4.52 21.41
C TYR A 396 -38.43 3.53 22.55
N ASN A 397 -38.34 4.03 23.78
CA ASN A 397 -37.95 3.21 24.93
C ASN A 397 -38.96 2.07 25.15
N SER A 398 -38.47 0.83 25.23
CA SER A 398 -39.28 -0.40 25.29
C SER A 398 -40.21 -0.49 26.50
N LYS A 399 -39.99 0.34 27.54
CA LYS A 399 -40.90 0.46 28.69
C LYS A 399 -42.24 1.11 28.34
N TYR A 400 -42.34 1.81 27.20
CA TYR A 400 -43.59 2.34 26.67
C TYR A 400 -44.21 1.34 25.67
N GLN A 401 -45.54 1.19 25.73
CA GLN A 401 -46.24 0.26 24.83
C GLN A 401 -46.32 0.79 23.39
N ARG A 402 -46.35 2.12 23.22
CA ARG A 402 -46.44 2.82 21.93
C ARG A 402 -45.47 4.00 21.90
N ILE A 403 -45.15 4.51 20.71
CA ILE A 403 -44.28 5.67 20.56
C ILE A 403 -44.95 6.96 21.08
N GLU A 404 -46.27 7.10 20.92
CA GLU A 404 -47.05 8.26 21.42
C GLU A 404 -46.87 8.51 22.93
N ASP A 405 -46.81 7.43 23.72
CA ASP A 405 -46.64 7.50 25.18
C ASP A 405 -45.22 7.95 25.60
N ALA A 406 -44.26 7.75 24.69
CA ALA A 406 -42.85 8.10 24.84
C ALA A 406 -42.53 9.53 24.35
N LEU A 407 -43.28 10.08 23.38
CA LEU A 407 -42.98 11.36 22.71
C LEU A 407 -42.70 12.53 23.66
N THR A 408 -43.30 12.55 24.85
CA THR A 408 -43.24 13.67 25.82
C THR A 408 -42.33 13.39 27.03
N ARG A 409 -41.42 12.41 26.93
CA ARG A 409 -40.62 11.89 28.06
C ARG A 409 -39.12 12.12 27.81
N ASP A 410 -38.37 12.60 28.79
CA ASP A 410 -36.93 12.93 28.64
C ASP A 410 -36.03 11.75 28.24
N ASP A 411 -36.49 10.50 28.43
CA ASP A 411 -35.82 9.29 27.96
C ASP A 411 -36.66 8.49 26.96
N GLY A 412 -37.70 9.11 26.39
CA GLY A 412 -38.68 8.47 25.53
C GLY A 412 -38.13 7.98 24.19
N LEU A 413 -37.27 8.78 23.54
CA LEU A 413 -36.78 8.51 22.19
C LEU A 413 -35.25 8.41 22.14
N ALA A 414 -34.76 7.57 21.23
CA ALA A 414 -33.37 7.53 20.79
C ALA A 414 -33.35 7.54 19.26
N VAL A 415 -32.76 8.58 18.66
CA VAL A 415 -32.70 8.72 17.20
C VAL A 415 -31.24 8.58 16.75
N LEU A 416 -31.04 7.74 15.74
CA LEU A 416 -29.74 7.51 15.09
C LEU A 416 -29.70 8.28 13.77
N GLY A 417 -28.67 9.09 13.57
CA GLY A 417 -28.45 9.93 12.40
C GLY A 417 -27.21 9.49 11.61
N TYR A 418 -27.33 9.41 10.29
CA TYR A 418 -26.22 9.20 9.36
C TYR A 418 -26.21 10.26 8.26
N PHE A 419 -25.09 10.93 8.06
CA PHE A 419 -24.84 11.77 6.87
C PHE A 419 -24.46 10.92 5.66
N PHE A 420 -24.60 11.49 4.47
CA PHE A 420 -24.13 10.87 3.23
C PHE A 420 -23.17 11.78 2.44
N GLU A 421 -22.26 11.20 1.66
CA GLU A 421 -21.46 11.89 0.65
C GLU A 421 -21.74 11.33 -0.76
N ILE A 422 -21.52 12.16 -1.79
CA ILE A 422 -21.74 11.77 -3.18
C ILE A 422 -20.65 10.82 -3.67
N SER A 423 -21.08 9.66 -4.14
CA SER A 423 -20.32 8.63 -4.83
C SER A 423 -20.51 8.73 -6.34
N SER A 424 -19.48 8.32 -7.11
CA SER A 424 -19.58 8.14 -8.56
C SER A 424 -20.30 6.85 -8.98
N THR A 425 -20.82 6.08 -8.02
CA THR A 425 -21.49 4.79 -8.22
C THR A 425 -22.64 4.62 -7.22
N ASP A 426 -23.76 4.05 -7.67
CA ASP A 426 -24.92 3.73 -6.84
C ASP A 426 -24.54 2.82 -5.65
N ASN A 427 -25.07 3.10 -4.47
CA ASN A 427 -24.92 2.24 -3.30
C ASN A 427 -25.92 1.07 -3.37
N PRO A 428 -25.47 -0.19 -3.57
CA PRO A 428 -26.36 -1.31 -3.78
C PRO A 428 -27.12 -1.74 -2.52
N LYS A 429 -26.62 -1.42 -1.31
CA LYS A 429 -27.35 -1.72 -0.06
C LYS A 429 -28.70 -1.01 0.01
N LEU A 430 -28.78 0.20 -0.54
CA LEU A 430 -29.97 1.06 -0.48
C LEU A 430 -31.00 0.75 -1.56
N ALA A 431 -30.60 0.06 -2.64
CA ALA A 431 -31.47 -0.21 -3.79
C ALA A 431 -32.83 -0.86 -3.44
N PRO A 432 -32.94 -1.86 -2.53
CA PRO A 432 -34.22 -2.44 -2.14
C PRO A 432 -35.27 -1.45 -1.61
N PHE A 433 -34.85 -0.29 -1.10
CA PHE A 433 -35.72 0.81 -0.69
C PHE A 433 -35.77 1.92 -1.76
N ILE A 434 -34.61 2.37 -2.26
CA ILE A 434 -34.51 3.50 -3.20
C ILE A 434 -35.24 3.23 -4.52
N ASP A 435 -35.29 2.00 -5.00
CA ASP A 435 -35.97 1.66 -6.24
C ASP A 435 -37.51 1.72 -6.11
N HIS A 436 -38.05 1.60 -4.90
CA HIS A 436 -39.50 1.73 -4.63
C HIS A 436 -39.96 3.16 -4.33
N LEU A 437 -39.03 4.15 -4.32
CA LEU A 437 -39.40 5.57 -4.24
C LEU A 437 -40.27 6.01 -5.43
N THR A 438 -40.23 5.30 -6.57
CA THR A 438 -41.10 5.57 -7.71
C THR A 438 -42.58 5.35 -7.46
N ASP A 439 -42.91 4.55 -6.44
CA ASP A 439 -44.27 4.11 -6.15
C ASP A 439 -44.98 5.08 -5.19
N VAL A 440 -44.19 5.85 -4.43
CA VAL A 440 -44.63 6.78 -3.38
C VAL A 440 -44.42 8.26 -3.73
N LYS A 441 -44.50 8.62 -5.02
CA LYS A 441 -44.22 9.99 -5.47
C LYS A 441 -45.14 11.05 -4.88
N GLY A 442 -46.46 10.83 -4.92
CA GLY A 442 -47.44 11.74 -4.32
C GLY A 442 -47.47 11.62 -2.79
N LYS A 443 -47.96 12.67 -2.12
CA LYS A 443 -48.29 12.60 -0.69
C LYS A 443 -49.31 11.48 -0.42
N ASP A 444 -49.19 10.89 0.76
CA ASP A 444 -50.00 9.80 1.29
C ASP A 444 -49.97 8.48 0.49
N ASN A 445 -49.30 8.42 -0.67
CA ASN A 445 -48.93 7.17 -1.33
C ASN A 445 -48.11 6.26 -0.42
N GLU A 446 -48.40 4.95 -0.48
CA GLU A 446 -47.72 3.92 0.30
C GLU A 446 -47.55 2.61 -0.50
N THR A 447 -46.46 1.88 -0.22
CA THR A 447 -46.15 0.57 -0.80
C THR A 447 -45.52 -0.35 0.25
N ALA A 448 -45.66 -1.67 0.09
CA ALA A 448 -44.94 -2.64 0.89
C ALA A 448 -43.54 -2.84 0.31
N LEU A 449 -42.49 -2.74 1.12
CA LEU A 449 -41.12 -3.02 0.67
C LEU A 449 -40.84 -4.53 0.72
N PRO A 450 -39.98 -5.06 -0.17
CA PRO A 450 -39.44 -6.40 -0.01
C PRO A 450 -38.65 -6.51 1.30
N SER A 451 -38.59 -7.69 1.90
CA SER A 451 -37.80 -7.93 3.11
C SER A 451 -36.30 -7.83 2.82
N PHE A 452 -35.63 -6.82 3.38
CA PHE A 452 -34.17 -6.67 3.36
C PHE A 452 -33.61 -6.41 4.77
N PRO A 453 -32.34 -6.75 5.06
CA PRO A 453 -31.70 -6.47 6.35
C PRO A 453 -31.66 -4.97 6.62
N LEU A 454 -32.12 -4.52 7.79
CA LEU A 454 -31.99 -3.13 8.22
C LEU A 454 -30.51 -2.72 8.44
N THR A 455 -29.59 -3.68 8.56
CA THR A 455 -28.13 -3.43 8.45
C THR A 455 -27.69 -2.87 7.08
N ASN A 456 -28.56 -2.87 6.06
CA ASN A 456 -28.31 -2.18 4.79
C ASN A 456 -28.35 -0.64 4.92
N VAL A 457 -29.08 -0.10 5.90
CA VAL A 457 -29.19 1.36 6.14
C VAL A 457 -28.34 1.83 7.34
N LEU A 458 -27.45 0.96 7.83
CA LEU A 458 -26.46 1.29 8.86
C LEU A 458 -25.06 1.47 8.25
N GLY A 459 -24.17 2.12 9.02
CA GLY A 459 -22.73 2.13 8.78
C GLY A 459 -22.07 0.77 9.06
N TYR A 460 -20.75 0.77 8.97
CA TYR A 460 -19.88 -0.31 9.43
C TYR A 460 -19.20 0.04 10.76
N ASP A 461 -18.99 1.34 11.03
CA ASP A 461 -18.45 1.87 12.29
C ASP A 461 -19.59 2.42 13.16
N HIS A 462 -19.78 1.77 14.32
CA HIS A 462 -20.75 2.19 15.34
C HIS A 462 -20.09 2.70 16.63
N ASP A 463 -18.77 2.79 16.65
CA ASP A 463 -17.99 3.24 17.80
C ASP A 463 -17.70 4.74 17.74
N LEU A 464 -17.58 5.32 16.54
CA LEU A 464 -17.31 6.74 16.33
C LEU A 464 -18.62 7.53 16.12
N TYR A 465 -19.10 8.23 17.15
CA TYR A 465 -20.33 9.03 17.07
C TYR A 465 -20.36 10.25 18.00
N TYR A 466 -21.27 11.17 17.69
CA TYR A 466 -21.66 12.31 18.53
C TYR A 466 -22.94 12.00 19.31
N ARG A 467 -23.04 12.46 20.55
CA ARG A 467 -24.19 12.28 21.45
C ARG A 467 -24.60 13.63 22.05
N TYR A 468 -25.89 13.96 21.97
CA TYR A 468 -26.46 15.10 22.68
C TYR A 468 -27.93 14.86 23.06
N GLN A 469 -28.48 15.71 23.93
CA GLN A 469 -29.91 15.71 24.28
C GLN A 469 -30.65 16.76 23.44
N GLY A 470 -31.67 16.34 22.72
CA GLY A 470 -32.34 17.16 21.71
C GLY A 470 -33.84 16.92 21.59
N SER A 471 -34.40 17.41 20.50
CA SER A 471 -35.82 17.28 20.18
C SER A 471 -36.08 16.44 18.94
N LEU A 472 -37.34 16.13 18.66
CA LEU A 472 -37.74 15.88 17.27
C LEU A 472 -37.44 17.12 16.42
N THR A 473 -37.04 16.90 15.17
CA THR A 473 -36.76 17.95 14.19
C THR A 473 -38.01 18.44 13.46
N THR A 474 -39.12 17.69 13.54
CA THR A 474 -40.43 18.01 12.96
C THR A 474 -41.42 18.57 14.01
N PRO A 475 -42.52 19.23 13.60
CA PRO A 475 -43.48 19.86 14.50
C PRO A 475 -44.09 18.94 15.57
N GLY A 476 -44.35 19.55 16.72
CA GLY A 476 -44.43 18.85 17.99
C GLY A 476 -43.11 18.99 18.76
N CYS A 477 -41.96 18.88 18.07
CA CYS A 477 -40.65 19.35 18.54
C CYS A 477 -40.27 18.98 19.99
N PHE A 478 -40.74 17.80 20.45
CA PHE A 478 -40.61 17.41 21.85
C PHE A 478 -39.16 17.11 22.20
N GLU A 479 -38.67 17.65 23.32
CA GLU A 479 -37.29 17.53 23.81
C GLU A 479 -37.00 16.17 24.49
N SER A 480 -37.43 15.10 23.84
CA SER A 480 -37.46 13.72 24.35
C SER A 480 -36.39 12.81 23.73
N VAL A 481 -35.46 13.37 22.94
CA VAL A 481 -34.59 12.61 22.04
C VAL A 481 -33.14 12.58 22.53
N LYS A 482 -32.68 11.36 22.88
CA LYS A 482 -31.25 11.02 22.94
C LYS A 482 -30.72 10.89 21.51
N TRP A 483 -30.10 11.96 20.99
CA TRP A 483 -29.53 11.95 19.64
C TRP A 483 -28.19 11.21 19.61
N THR A 484 -28.01 10.43 18.56
CA THR A 484 -26.72 9.82 18.20
C THR A 484 -26.51 10.09 16.72
N VAL A 485 -25.45 10.81 16.34
CA VAL A 485 -25.11 11.05 14.93
C VAL A 485 -23.74 10.45 14.67
N PHE A 486 -23.65 9.48 13.78
CA PHE A 486 -22.41 8.74 13.53
C PHE A 486 -21.38 9.58 12.77
N TYR A 487 -20.10 9.27 13.00
CA TYR A 487 -18.97 9.94 12.34
C TYR A 487 -18.72 9.42 10.92
N GLU A 488 -19.01 8.13 10.70
CA GLU A 488 -19.07 7.56 9.35
C GLU A 488 -20.14 8.28 8.51
N LYS A 489 -19.83 8.52 7.24
CA LYS A 489 -20.80 9.01 6.27
C LYS A 489 -21.01 7.94 5.20
N LEU A 490 -22.27 7.61 4.97
CA LEU A 490 -22.67 6.63 3.98
C LEU A 490 -22.48 7.19 2.57
N MET A 491 -22.40 6.32 1.56
CA MET A 491 -22.28 6.74 0.16
C MET A 491 -23.63 6.68 -0.54
N ILE A 492 -23.90 7.65 -1.42
CA ILE A 492 -25.06 7.66 -2.33
C ILE A 492 -24.66 8.30 -3.66
N SER A 493 -25.20 7.85 -4.78
CA SER A 493 -24.93 8.48 -6.09
C SER A 493 -25.89 9.62 -6.40
N GLU A 494 -25.51 10.48 -7.36
CA GLU A 494 -26.42 11.51 -7.89
C GLU A 494 -27.67 10.86 -8.54
N SER A 495 -27.51 9.71 -9.22
CA SER A 495 -28.60 8.89 -9.77
C SER A 495 -29.58 8.37 -8.71
N GLN A 496 -29.10 8.14 -7.48
CA GLN A 496 -29.95 7.79 -6.34
C GLN A 496 -30.57 9.04 -5.68
N MET A 497 -29.84 10.16 -5.61
CA MET A 497 -30.39 11.45 -5.13
C MET A 497 -31.58 11.93 -5.98
N GLU A 498 -31.52 11.77 -7.31
CA GLU A 498 -32.64 12.15 -8.19
C GLU A 498 -33.93 11.33 -7.92
N LYS A 499 -33.83 10.10 -7.39
CA LYS A 499 -35.01 9.32 -6.99
C LYS A 499 -35.73 9.92 -5.77
N PHE A 500 -35.00 10.54 -4.85
CA PHE A 500 -35.58 11.32 -3.74
C PHE A 500 -36.19 12.64 -4.22
N ARG A 501 -35.48 13.38 -5.10
CA ARG A 501 -35.94 14.66 -5.66
C ARG A 501 -37.14 14.53 -6.60
N ALA A 502 -37.49 13.31 -7.02
CA ALA A 502 -38.67 12.97 -7.82
C ALA A 502 -39.94 12.67 -7.00
N LEU A 503 -39.90 12.86 -5.68
CA LEU A 503 -41.06 12.83 -4.77
C LEU A 503 -41.74 14.21 -4.70
N PHE A 504 -42.94 14.30 -4.14
CA PHE A 504 -43.76 15.51 -4.04
C PHE A 504 -44.41 15.66 -2.65
N TYR A 505 -44.57 16.90 -2.20
CA TYR A 505 -45.24 17.24 -0.93
C TYR A 505 -46.77 17.10 -1.00
N ASP A 506 -47.35 16.93 -2.20
CA ASP A 506 -48.79 16.93 -2.46
C ASP A 506 -49.24 15.77 -3.38
N ASP A 507 -50.47 15.33 -3.18
CA ASP A 507 -51.12 14.23 -3.92
C ASP A 507 -51.24 14.55 -5.43
N ALA A 508 -51.39 15.83 -5.76
CA ALA A 508 -51.48 16.33 -7.13
C ALA A 508 -50.11 16.46 -7.83
N MET A 509 -49.02 16.15 -7.13
CA MET A 509 -47.64 16.16 -7.63
C MET A 509 -47.25 17.50 -8.28
N THR A 510 -47.59 18.61 -7.61
CA THR A 510 -47.32 19.98 -8.07
C THR A 510 -46.14 20.66 -7.36
N VAL A 511 -45.79 20.21 -6.14
CA VAL A 511 -44.71 20.78 -5.33
C VAL A 511 -43.65 19.70 -5.05
N PRO A 512 -42.51 19.70 -5.78
CA PRO A 512 -41.44 18.71 -5.57
C PRO A 512 -40.93 18.69 -4.14
N MET A 513 -40.76 17.50 -3.58
CA MET A 513 -40.21 17.29 -2.24
C MET A 513 -38.70 17.47 -2.29
N VAL A 514 -38.28 18.71 -2.08
CA VAL A 514 -36.89 19.13 -1.92
C VAL A 514 -36.76 20.08 -0.73
N ASP A 515 -35.56 20.11 -0.16
CA ASP A 515 -35.22 20.88 1.05
C ASP A 515 -36.16 20.57 2.23
N ASN A 516 -36.46 19.28 2.44
CA ASN A 516 -37.37 18.82 3.49
C ASN A 516 -36.69 18.75 4.87
N TYR A 517 -35.89 19.76 5.20
CA TYR A 517 -35.07 19.84 6.42
C TYR A 517 -35.31 21.12 7.22
N ARG A 518 -35.24 21.02 8.55
CA ARG A 518 -35.24 22.16 9.48
C ARG A 518 -33.83 22.76 9.57
N PRO A 519 -33.68 24.10 9.61
CA PRO A 519 -32.39 24.74 9.85
C PRO A 519 -31.76 24.35 11.22
N PRO A 520 -30.42 24.26 11.33
CA PRO A 520 -29.71 24.05 12.60
C PRO A 520 -30.14 25.03 13.70
N GLN A 521 -30.54 24.48 14.84
CA GLN A 521 -31.01 25.20 16.02
C GLN A 521 -29.86 25.50 16.99
N SER A 522 -30.05 26.50 17.85
CA SER A 522 -29.04 26.90 18.84
C SER A 522 -28.73 25.78 19.84
N ILE A 523 -27.43 25.49 20.05
CA ILE A 523 -27.00 24.50 21.04
C ILE A 523 -27.31 24.95 22.49
N TYR A 524 -27.36 26.27 22.72
CA TYR A 524 -27.46 26.88 24.05
C TYR A 524 -26.42 26.30 25.01
N ASN A 525 -26.81 25.92 26.23
CA ASN A 525 -25.91 25.41 27.26
C ASN A 525 -25.78 23.87 27.24
N ARG A 526 -26.11 23.22 26.11
CA ARG A 526 -25.99 21.75 25.98
C ARG A 526 -24.56 21.36 25.66
N THR A 527 -24.02 20.42 26.42
CA THR A 527 -22.80 19.71 26.04
C THR A 527 -23.09 18.77 24.88
N ILE A 528 -22.27 18.85 23.83
CA ILE A 528 -22.18 17.80 22.81
C ILE A 528 -21.02 16.90 23.19
N TYR A 529 -21.29 15.60 23.28
CA TYR A 529 -20.32 14.56 23.55
C TYR A 529 -19.92 13.85 22.27
N ARG A 530 -18.73 13.25 22.27
CA ARG A 530 -18.23 12.32 21.26
C ARG A 530 -17.63 11.11 21.97
N SER A 531 -17.87 9.91 21.43
CA SER A 531 -17.29 8.66 21.95
C SER A 531 -15.77 8.57 21.71
N PHE A 532 -15.30 9.26 20.67
CA PHE A 532 -13.94 9.23 20.19
C PHE A 532 -13.18 10.53 20.50
N SER A 533 -11.85 10.45 20.56
CA SER A 533 -10.96 11.57 20.88
C SER A 533 -10.79 12.52 19.67
N PRO A 534 -10.53 13.84 19.82
CA PRO A 534 -10.79 14.78 18.74
C PRO A 534 -9.78 14.72 17.59
N THR A 535 -8.67 14.01 17.79
CA THR A 535 -7.56 13.76 16.86
C THR A 535 -7.77 12.53 15.97
N ALA A 536 -9.02 12.25 15.57
CA ALA A 536 -9.38 11.21 14.60
C ALA A 536 -8.94 11.52 13.13
N GLN A 537 -7.88 12.29 12.96
CA GLN A 537 -7.14 12.50 11.71
C GLN A 537 -5.67 12.20 11.99
N TRP A 538 -5.24 10.99 11.65
CA TRP A 538 -3.88 10.53 11.90
C TRP A 538 -2.97 10.74 10.68
N SER A 539 -1.66 10.74 10.91
CA SER A 539 -0.61 10.75 9.89
C SER A 539 0.55 9.87 10.34
N TYR A 540 1.58 9.71 9.50
CA TYR A 540 2.88 9.21 9.98
C TYR A 540 3.78 10.32 10.56
N HIS A 541 3.43 11.60 10.35
CA HIS A 541 4.34 12.74 10.51
C HIS A 541 3.77 13.88 11.35
N GLY A 542 4.61 14.48 12.20
CA GLY A 542 4.27 15.65 13.01
C GLY A 542 3.34 15.35 14.19
N SER A 543 2.48 16.31 14.54
CA SER A 543 1.62 16.25 15.74
C SER A 543 0.49 15.21 15.70
N GLN A 544 0.26 14.56 14.55
CA GLN A 544 -0.67 13.44 14.39
C GLN A 544 0.04 12.12 14.05
N GLY A 545 1.37 12.07 14.23
CA GLY A 545 2.21 10.89 13.99
C GLY A 545 2.05 9.76 15.03
N PRO A 546 2.70 8.60 14.82
CA PRO A 546 2.52 7.40 15.65
C PRO A 546 2.65 7.59 17.15
N ASN A 547 3.57 8.47 17.58
CA ASN A 547 3.81 8.81 18.98
C ASN A 547 2.65 9.57 19.66
N GLN A 548 1.65 10.01 18.88
CA GLN A 548 0.47 10.75 19.32
C GLN A 548 -0.84 10.02 19.00
N TRP A 549 -0.81 8.91 18.25
CA TRP A 549 -2.03 8.16 17.88
C TRP A 549 -2.82 7.68 19.09
N SER A 550 -2.16 7.35 20.21
CA SER A 550 -2.81 6.96 21.46
C SER A 550 -3.72 8.04 22.06
N ILE A 551 -3.51 9.33 21.70
CA ILE A 551 -4.45 10.40 22.04
C ILE A 551 -5.76 10.20 21.28
N GLY A 552 -5.69 9.95 19.97
CA GLY A 552 -6.87 9.75 19.10
C GLY A 552 -7.57 8.41 19.32
N TYR A 553 -6.76 7.37 19.55
CA TYR A 553 -7.11 5.96 19.45
C TYR A 553 -6.42 5.20 20.60
N PRO A 554 -7.02 5.12 21.80
CA PRO A 554 -6.34 4.61 23.01
C PRO A 554 -5.82 3.16 22.92
N ILE A 555 -6.35 2.37 21.99
CA ILE A 555 -5.86 1.01 21.69
C ILE A 555 -4.41 1.04 21.18
N CYS A 556 -4.01 2.10 20.46
CA CYS A 556 -2.65 2.28 19.94
C CYS A 556 -1.54 2.36 21.03
N SER A 557 -1.90 2.45 22.32
CA SER A 557 -0.97 2.38 23.47
C SER A 557 -1.08 1.12 24.33
N ARG A 558 -1.79 0.08 23.88
CA ARG A 558 -1.82 -1.22 24.57
C ARG A 558 -0.53 -2.03 24.34
N SER A 559 -0.42 -3.20 24.98
CA SER A 559 0.82 -3.98 25.05
C SER A 559 1.05 -4.95 23.89
N HIS A 560 0.02 -5.31 23.12
CA HIS A 560 0.11 -6.29 22.03
C HIS A 560 0.18 -5.62 20.65
N GLN A 561 0.79 -4.44 20.59
CA GLN A 561 0.86 -3.60 19.39
C GLN A 561 1.92 -4.04 18.37
N SER A 562 1.69 -3.70 17.11
CA SER A 562 2.56 -3.98 15.96
C SER A 562 2.92 -2.69 15.22
N PRO A 563 4.05 -2.65 14.48
CA PRO A 563 5.00 -3.74 14.25
C PRO A 563 5.90 -3.98 15.47
N ILE A 564 6.71 -5.04 15.42
CA ILE A 564 7.76 -5.31 16.41
C ILE A 564 9.11 -5.50 15.72
N ASP A 565 10.17 -5.36 16.50
CA ASP A 565 11.47 -5.93 16.14
C ASP A 565 11.44 -7.44 16.38
N LEU A 566 11.61 -8.21 15.31
CA LEU A 566 11.76 -9.66 15.37
C LEU A 566 13.16 -9.95 15.94
N PRO A 567 13.28 -10.75 17.01
CA PRO A 567 14.57 -11.01 17.63
C PRO A 567 15.47 -11.88 16.73
N PRO A 568 16.76 -12.04 17.07
CA PRO A 568 17.56 -13.15 16.54
C PRO A 568 16.85 -14.49 16.72
N TRP A 569 16.98 -15.38 15.72
CA TRP A 569 16.36 -16.71 15.71
C TRP A 569 16.63 -17.56 16.97
N ILE A 570 17.75 -17.35 17.66
CA ILE A 570 18.13 -18.06 18.89
C ILE A 570 17.21 -17.71 20.10
N GLU A 571 16.45 -16.61 20.01
CA GLU A 571 15.39 -16.26 20.97
C GLU A 571 13.98 -16.72 20.53
N MET A 572 13.83 -17.33 19.35
CA MET A 572 12.53 -17.73 18.81
C MET A 572 12.19 -19.16 19.17
N GLU A 573 10.91 -19.41 19.45
CA GLU A 573 10.43 -20.75 19.80
C GLU A 573 10.03 -21.52 18.52
N ARG A 574 10.72 -22.62 18.24
CA ARG A 574 10.34 -23.54 17.16
C ARG A 574 8.98 -24.16 17.49
N HIS A 575 8.02 -24.09 16.57
CA HIS A 575 6.66 -24.57 16.80
C HIS A 575 6.15 -25.44 15.64
N ASP A 576 6.18 -26.76 15.83
CA ASP A 576 6.03 -27.77 14.76
C ASP A 576 4.74 -27.68 13.95
N LYS A 577 3.65 -27.16 14.54
CA LYS A 577 2.37 -26.99 13.82
C LYS A 577 2.42 -25.87 12.77
N LEU A 578 3.48 -25.05 12.74
CA LEU A 578 3.69 -24.01 11.73
C LEU A 578 4.10 -24.66 10.38
N VAL A 579 3.09 -25.21 9.70
CA VAL A 579 3.19 -25.81 8.36
C VAL A 579 3.17 -24.74 7.25
N PRO A 580 3.61 -25.06 6.02
CA PRO A 580 3.57 -24.10 4.92
C PRO A 580 2.18 -23.49 4.65
N PHE A 581 2.18 -22.29 4.06
CA PHE A 581 0.96 -21.64 3.61
C PHE A 581 0.45 -22.20 2.27
N THR A 582 -0.86 -22.10 2.05
CA THR A 582 -1.55 -22.51 0.82
C THR A 582 -2.39 -21.34 0.29
N PHE A 583 -2.23 -21.03 -0.99
CA PHE A 583 -2.77 -19.85 -1.66
C PHE A 583 -3.75 -20.24 -2.77
N GLU A 584 -5.05 -20.12 -2.49
CA GLU A 584 -6.12 -20.56 -3.39
C GLU A 584 -6.54 -19.44 -4.36
N ASN A 585 -6.70 -19.78 -5.64
CA ASN A 585 -7.01 -18.86 -6.76
C ASN A 585 -6.01 -17.72 -7.04
N PHE A 586 -4.96 -17.53 -6.23
CA PHE A 586 -3.90 -16.51 -6.43
C PHE A 586 -3.24 -16.49 -7.82
N ASN A 587 -3.32 -17.58 -8.59
CA ASN A 587 -2.79 -17.69 -9.96
C ASN A 587 -3.84 -17.46 -11.07
N ASN A 588 -5.11 -17.21 -10.72
CA ASN A 588 -6.23 -17.18 -11.65
C ASN A 588 -6.93 -15.80 -11.67
N PRO A 589 -6.48 -14.85 -12.53
CA PRO A 589 -7.03 -13.49 -12.60
C PRO A 589 -8.48 -13.41 -13.09
N MET A 590 -9.12 -14.52 -13.47
CA MET A 590 -10.56 -14.58 -13.77
C MET A 590 -11.42 -14.78 -12.51
N LYS A 591 -10.82 -14.89 -11.31
CA LYS A 591 -11.51 -15.12 -10.04
C LYS A 591 -11.68 -13.89 -9.16
N TYR A 592 -11.11 -12.75 -9.56
CA TYR A 592 -11.11 -11.51 -8.78
C TYR A 592 -10.84 -10.29 -9.66
N ASN A 593 -11.37 -9.14 -9.23
CA ASN A 593 -11.04 -7.81 -9.75
C ASN A 593 -10.05 -7.12 -8.80
N LEU A 594 -9.11 -6.36 -9.37
CA LEU A 594 -8.13 -5.58 -8.60
C LEU A 594 -8.27 -4.09 -8.86
N THR A 595 -8.30 -3.30 -7.77
CA THR A 595 -8.33 -1.84 -7.82
C THR A 595 -7.18 -1.26 -7.00
N LEU A 596 -6.17 -0.73 -7.69
CA LEU A 596 -5.11 0.07 -7.08
C LEU A 596 -5.67 1.43 -6.65
N LYS A 597 -5.32 1.88 -5.45
CA LYS A 597 -5.76 3.14 -4.84
C LYS A 597 -4.57 3.80 -4.14
N ASN A 598 -4.48 5.12 -4.23
CA ASN A 598 -3.72 5.92 -3.29
C ASN A 598 -4.70 6.41 -2.20
N ASN A 599 -4.67 5.79 -1.02
CA ASN A 599 -5.56 6.15 0.09
C ASN A 599 -5.06 7.40 0.88
N GLY A 600 -3.91 7.96 0.49
CA GLY A 600 -3.22 9.07 1.15
C GLY A 600 -2.21 8.67 2.22
N HIS A 601 -2.16 7.38 2.57
CA HIS A 601 -1.28 6.81 3.60
C HIS A 601 -0.45 5.62 3.06
N ALA A 602 -0.93 4.95 2.02
CA ALA A 602 -0.22 3.90 1.28
C ALA A 602 -0.75 3.80 -0.17
N ALA A 603 0.02 3.12 -1.01
CA ALA A 603 -0.51 2.45 -2.19
C ALA A 603 -1.16 1.14 -1.74
N GLN A 604 -2.45 0.96 -2.03
CA GLN A 604 -3.28 -0.18 -1.63
C GLN A 604 -3.95 -0.78 -2.87
N VAL A 605 -4.02 -2.11 -2.95
CA VAL A 605 -4.78 -2.83 -3.97
C VAL A 605 -5.89 -3.60 -3.28
N ASP A 606 -7.13 -3.23 -3.56
CA ASP A 606 -8.30 -3.99 -3.10
C ASP A 606 -8.50 -5.23 -3.97
N VAL A 607 -8.86 -6.36 -3.33
CA VAL A 607 -9.09 -7.66 -3.95
C VAL A 607 -10.56 -8.02 -3.82
N ASP A 608 -11.32 -7.86 -4.91
CA ASP A 608 -12.73 -8.24 -4.98
C ASP A 608 -12.87 -9.58 -5.70
N GLY A 609 -12.99 -10.68 -4.95
CA GLY A 609 -13.23 -12.01 -5.51
C GLY A 609 -12.88 -13.16 -4.58
N GLU A 610 -12.91 -14.38 -5.12
CA GLU A 610 -12.85 -15.62 -4.35
C GLU A 610 -11.39 -16.10 -4.17
N VAL A 611 -10.61 -15.35 -3.39
CA VAL A 611 -9.18 -15.56 -3.15
C VAL A 611 -8.92 -15.84 -1.68
N TYR A 612 -8.12 -16.86 -1.38
CA TYR A 612 -7.98 -17.35 0.00
C TYR A 612 -6.57 -17.79 0.38
N VAL A 613 -6.28 -17.65 1.67
CA VAL A 613 -5.06 -18.10 2.35
C VAL A 613 -5.45 -19.14 3.40
N SER A 614 -4.66 -20.21 3.51
CA SER A 614 -4.80 -21.24 4.55
C SER A 614 -3.44 -21.87 4.87
N GLY A 615 -3.42 -22.86 5.77
CA GLY A 615 -2.17 -23.42 6.31
C GLY A 615 -1.62 -22.55 7.44
N GLY A 616 -0.31 -22.60 7.66
CA GLY A 616 0.36 -21.71 8.61
C GLY A 616 -0.07 -21.80 10.09
N ASN A 617 -0.91 -22.78 10.46
CA ASN A 617 -1.68 -22.83 11.72
C ASN A 617 -2.43 -21.51 12.05
N ILE A 618 -3.08 -20.89 11.06
CA ILE A 618 -3.91 -19.68 11.27
C ILE A 618 -5.34 -20.00 11.76
N GLY A 619 -5.66 -21.26 12.09
CA GLY A 619 -6.96 -21.66 12.64
C GLY A 619 -8.09 -21.85 11.62
N GLY A 620 -7.88 -21.57 10.34
CA GLY A 620 -8.89 -21.75 9.30
C GLY A 620 -8.42 -21.38 7.90
N LYS A 621 -9.40 -21.08 7.03
CA LYS A 621 -9.20 -20.50 5.70
C LYS A 621 -9.66 -19.04 5.77
N TYR A 622 -8.82 -18.11 5.33
CA TYR A 622 -9.04 -16.66 5.41
C TYR A 622 -9.19 -16.11 3.99
N LYS A 623 -10.09 -15.14 3.76
CA LYS A 623 -10.30 -14.50 2.46
C LYS A 623 -9.39 -13.27 2.34
N THR A 624 -8.65 -13.15 1.24
CA THR A 624 -7.81 -11.99 0.95
C THR A 624 -8.70 -10.80 0.59
N ALA A 625 -8.51 -9.66 1.27
CA ALA A 625 -9.32 -8.47 1.06
C ALA A 625 -8.55 -7.34 0.37
N GLN A 626 -7.28 -7.15 0.73
CA GLN A 626 -6.41 -6.13 0.13
C GLN A 626 -4.94 -6.47 0.36
N PHE A 627 -4.06 -5.80 -0.37
CA PHE A 627 -2.65 -5.68 0.02
C PHE A 627 -2.14 -4.24 -0.15
N HIS A 628 -1.14 -3.84 0.65
CA HIS A 628 -0.60 -2.48 0.64
C HIS A 628 0.89 -2.45 1.03
N PHE A 629 1.53 -1.30 0.78
CA PHE A 629 2.98 -1.13 0.91
C PHE A 629 3.37 0.01 1.87
N HIS A 630 4.44 -0.21 2.63
CA HIS A 630 5.09 0.76 3.51
C HIS A 630 6.54 0.95 3.05
N TRP A 631 6.99 2.19 2.84
CA TRP A 631 8.31 2.52 2.30
C TRP A 631 8.91 3.79 2.92
N GLY A 632 10.24 3.90 2.85
CA GLY A 632 10.98 5.01 3.44
C GLY A 632 11.50 6.03 2.43
N GLY A 633 11.96 7.16 2.94
CA GLY A 633 12.57 8.23 2.14
C GLY A 633 13.95 7.87 1.53
N ASN A 634 14.53 6.70 1.85
CA ASN A 634 15.80 6.23 1.30
C ASN A 634 15.87 4.69 1.25
N ASP A 635 16.90 4.15 0.60
CA ASP A 635 17.02 2.73 0.23
C ASP A 635 17.40 1.79 1.39
N MET A 636 17.49 2.31 2.62
CA MET A 636 17.92 1.56 3.82
C MET A 636 16.83 1.42 4.89
N ARG A 637 15.68 2.11 4.74
CA ARG A 637 14.55 2.05 5.68
C ARG A 637 13.21 2.17 4.97
N GLY A 638 12.13 1.77 5.64
CA GLY A 638 10.78 1.80 5.09
C GLY A 638 9.88 0.65 5.54
N SER A 639 10.46 -0.47 5.95
CA SER A 639 9.73 -1.53 6.61
C SER A 639 9.18 -1.08 7.97
N GLU A 640 8.05 -1.68 8.36
CA GLU A 640 7.42 -1.47 9.66
C GLU A 640 8.06 -2.40 10.68
N HIS A 641 8.17 -3.69 10.35
CA HIS A 641 8.96 -4.64 11.13
C HIS A 641 10.47 -4.39 10.93
N THR A 642 11.24 -4.83 11.91
CA THR A 642 12.69 -4.99 11.80
C THR A 642 13.07 -6.41 12.17
N TYR A 643 14.27 -6.84 11.79
CA TYR A 643 14.85 -8.12 12.23
C TYR A 643 16.20 -7.84 12.89
N ASN A 644 16.33 -8.12 14.19
CA ASN A 644 17.52 -7.80 14.99
C ASN A 644 17.98 -6.33 14.80
N LYS A 645 17.04 -5.39 14.92
CA LYS A 645 17.17 -3.94 14.62
C LYS A 645 17.49 -3.56 13.18
N GLN A 646 17.63 -4.51 12.24
CA GLN A 646 17.81 -4.20 10.83
C GLN A 646 16.48 -3.74 10.19
N THR A 647 16.50 -2.57 9.56
CA THR A 647 15.44 -2.04 8.69
C THR A 647 15.62 -2.47 7.25
N PHE A 648 14.51 -2.50 6.50
CA PHE A 648 14.48 -2.80 5.07
C PHE A 648 13.84 -1.62 4.29
N PRO A 649 14.15 -1.43 2.99
CA PRO A 649 13.65 -0.31 2.16
C PRO A 649 12.13 -0.19 2.05
N MET A 650 11.42 -1.31 2.12
CA MET A 650 9.97 -1.41 1.93
C MET A 650 9.45 -2.71 2.57
N GLU A 651 8.16 -2.73 2.91
CA GLU A 651 7.42 -3.91 3.37
C GLU A 651 6.05 -3.97 2.69
N LEU A 652 5.59 -5.17 2.35
CA LEU A 652 4.26 -5.47 1.81
C LEU A 652 3.44 -6.19 2.87
N HIS A 653 2.20 -5.75 3.07
CA HIS A 653 1.19 -6.47 3.87
C HIS A 653 0.08 -6.99 2.98
N VAL A 654 -0.15 -8.31 3.00
CA VAL A 654 -1.34 -8.94 2.42
C VAL A 654 -2.33 -9.24 3.53
N VAL A 655 -3.50 -8.57 3.51
CA VAL A 655 -4.48 -8.59 4.59
C VAL A 655 -5.61 -9.57 4.26
N ASN A 656 -5.82 -10.53 5.15
CA ASN A 656 -6.83 -11.58 5.01
C ASN A 656 -7.70 -11.64 6.28
N TYR A 657 -8.99 -11.92 6.12
CA TYR A 657 -9.95 -12.01 7.23
C TYR A 657 -10.62 -13.37 7.34
N ASN A 658 -11.08 -13.72 8.54
CA ASN A 658 -11.70 -15.01 8.86
C ASN A 658 -13.14 -15.09 8.32
N TYR A 659 -13.27 -15.24 7.00
CA TYR A 659 -14.56 -15.25 6.28
C TYR A 659 -15.51 -16.39 6.69
N ALA A 660 -15.00 -17.40 7.41
CA ALA A 660 -15.81 -18.46 8.00
C ALA A 660 -16.54 -18.04 9.29
N LYS A 661 -16.24 -16.85 9.82
CA LYS A 661 -16.86 -16.25 11.01
C LYS A 661 -17.44 -14.85 10.79
N TYR A 662 -16.85 -14.07 9.89
CA TYR A 662 -17.18 -12.66 9.67
C TYR A 662 -17.49 -12.44 8.18
N SER A 663 -18.55 -11.68 7.87
CA SER A 663 -18.99 -11.45 6.49
C SER A 663 -18.11 -10.44 5.76
N THR A 664 -17.43 -9.56 6.50
CA THR A 664 -16.57 -8.50 5.96
C THR A 664 -15.23 -8.38 6.71
N LEU A 665 -14.27 -7.70 6.08
CA LEU A 665 -13.02 -7.28 6.73
C LEU A 665 -13.28 -6.37 7.96
N GLY A 666 -14.34 -5.55 7.91
CA GLY A 666 -14.71 -4.63 9.00
C GLY A 666 -15.17 -5.36 10.26
N GLU A 667 -16.11 -6.31 10.11
CA GLU A 667 -16.59 -7.16 11.23
C GLU A 667 -15.48 -7.99 11.87
N ALA A 668 -14.42 -8.30 11.13
CA ALA A 668 -13.25 -9.01 11.61
C ALA A 668 -12.18 -8.09 12.23
N ALA A 669 -12.26 -6.77 12.05
CA ALA A 669 -11.14 -5.86 12.25
C ALA A 669 -10.68 -5.71 13.71
N ASP A 670 -11.58 -5.92 14.68
CA ASP A 670 -11.31 -5.82 16.12
C ASP A 670 -11.27 -7.19 16.82
N LYS A 671 -11.66 -8.28 16.14
CA LYS A 671 -11.86 -9.61 16.75
C LYS A 671 -10.52 -10.37 16.86
N PRO A 672 -10.26 -11.13 17.96
CA PRO A 672 -8.94 -11.68 18.27
C PRO A 672 -8.43 -12.76 17.30
N ASP A 673 -9.33 -13.41 16.56
CA ASP A 673 -8.99 -14.32 15.45
C ASP A 673 -9.54 -13.83 14.10
N GLY A 674 -9.85 -12.53 14.00
CA GLY A 674 -10.43 -11.91 12.83
C GLY A 674 -9.46 -11.76 11.67
N LEU A 675 -8.22 -11.34 11.92
CA LEU A 675 -7.25 -10.98 10.87
C LEU A 675 -6.00 -11.87 10.87
N ALA A 676 -5.57 -12.25 9.67
CA ALA A 676 -4.27 -12.86 9.40
C ALA A 676 -3.54 -12.03 8.33
N VAL A 677 -2.46 -11.34 8.74
CA VAL A 677 -1.68 -10.47 7.85
C VAL A 677 -0.34 -11.11 7.53
N LEU A 678 0.01 -11.13 6.25
CA LEU A 678 1.27 -11.65 5.73
C LEU A 678 2.20 -10.48 5.39
N GLY A 679 3.30 -10.35 6.12
CA GLY A 679 4.36 -9.38 5.89
C GLY A 679 5.49 -9.96 5.04
N TYR A 680 5.92 -9.21 4.03
CA TYR A 680 7.13 -9.49 3.24
C TYR A 680 8.05 -8.26 3.25
N PHE A 681 9.29 -8.44 3.71
CA PHE A 681 10.34 -7.44 3.54
C PHE A 681 10.77 -7.36 2.08
N PHE A 682 11.26 -6.18 1.66
CA PHE A 682 11.96 -6.02 0.39
C PHE A 682 13.46 -5.82 0.60
N GLU A 683 14.25 -6.15 -0.41
CA GLU A 683 15.64 -5.71 -0.50
C GLU A 683 15.93 -5.08 -1.87
N VAL A 684 16.77 -4.05 -1.88
CA VAL A 684 17.06 -3.32 -3.13
C VAL A 684 17.92 -4.20 -4.03
N SER A 685 17.40 -4.53 -5.19
CA SER A 685 17.98 -5.40 -6.20
C SER A 685 18.52 -4.62 -7.40
N ASP A 686 19.41 -5.27 -8.15
CA ASP A 686 20.03 -4.79 -9.39
C ASP A 686 19.07 -4.95 -10.58
N ILE A 687 18.13 -5.88 -10.46
CA ILE A 687 17.13 -6.23 -11.47
C ILE A 687 15.79 -5.60 -11.08
N HIS A 688 15.07 -4.99 -12.03
CA HIS A 688 13.64 -4.73 -11.86
C HIS A 688 12.90 -6.03 -11.54
N ASN A 689 12.15 -6.05 -10.45
CA ASN A 689 11.27 -7.16 -10.16
C ASN A 689 10.06 -7.12 -11.10
N CYS A 690 10.12 -7.96 -12.14
CA CYS A 690 9.11 -8.13 -13.19
C CYS A 690 7.69 -8.27 -12.62
N ASN A 691 7.54 -8.96 -11.49
CA ASN A 691 6.25 -9.25 -10.88
C ASN A 691 5.44 -7.99 -10.56
N PHE A 692 6.09 -6.88 -10.20
CA PHE A 692 5.44 -5.63 -9.81
C PHE A 692 5.17 -4.68 -10.99
N ALA A 693 5.68 -4.96 -12.21
CA ALA A 693 5.52 -4.07 -13.35
C ALA A 693 4.05 -3.68 -13.63
N PRO A 694 3.06 -4.61 -13.69
CA PRO A 694 1.67 -4.22 -14.01
C PRO A 694 0.97 -3.39 -12.92
N ILE A 695 1.52 -3.36 -11.69
CA ILE A 695 1.09 -2.45 -10.61
C ILE A 695 1.72 -1.07 -10.83
N LEU A 696 3.03 -1.04 -11.07
CA LEU A 696 3.82 0.19 -11.26
C LEU A 696 3.39 0.95 -12.52
N ASP A 697 2.99 0.24 -13.58
CA ASP A 697 2.40 0.77 -14.83
C ASP A 697 1.05 1.50 -14.61
N ARG A 698 0.56 1.60 -13.37
CA ARG A 698 -0.64 2.35 -12.97
C ARG A 698 -0.36 3.51 -12.00
N PHE A 699 0.89 3.75 -11.61
CA PHE A 699 1.23 4.76 -10.59
C PHE A 699 1.00 6.20 -11.07
N ASN A 700 1.14 6.46 -12.37
CA ASN A 700 0.71 7.71 -13.00
C ASN A 700 -0.78 8.02 -12.72
N HIS A 701 -1.65 7.01 -12.80
CA HIS A 701 -3.09 7.13 -12.56
C HIS A 701 -3.47 7.25 -11.07
N ILE A 702 -2.60 6.86 -10.13
CA ILE A 702 -2.85 6.96 -8.67
C ILE A 702 -1.95 7.98 -7.94
N SER A 703 -1.37 8.92 -8.67
CA SER A 703 -0.36 9.85 -8.12
C SER A 703 -0.82 10.64 -6.87
N LYS A 704 -2.11 10.94 -6.70
CA LYS A 704 -2.65 11.78 -5.60
C LYS A 704 -3.69 11.06 -4.74
N LYS A 705 -3.91 11.53 -3.50
CA LYS A 705 -4.87 10.93 -2.56
C LYS A 705 -6.28 10.83 -3.14
N GLY A 706 -6.89 9.65 -3.03
CA GLY A 706 -8.22 9.33 -3.53
C GLY A 706 -8.28 8.93 -4.99
N TYR A 707 -7.15 8.93 -5.72
CA TYR A 707 -7.09 8.44 -7.09
C TYR A 707 -7.03 6.91 -7.10
N SER A 708 -7.60 6.29 -8.14
CA SER A 708 -7.67 4.83 -8.29
C SER A 708 -7.53 4.37 -9.74
N ALA A 709 -7.09 3.13 -9.94
CA ALA A 709 -6.90 2.52 -11.25
C ALA A 709 -7.13 1.01 -11.19
N HIS A 710 -7.75 0.44 -12.23
CA HIS A 710 -7.91 -1.01 -12.36
C HIS A 710 -6.60 -1.67 -12.84
N ILE A 711 -6.26 -2.83 -12.26
CA ILE A 711 -5.13 -3.67 -12.70
C ILE A 711 -5.68 -4.91 -13.44
N PRO A 712 -5.68 -4.95 -14.77
CA PRO A 712 -6.16 -6.09 -15.54
C PRO A 712 -5.17 -7.27 -15.51
N ASN A 713 -5.70 -8.50 -15.54
CA ASN A 713 -4.96 -9.76 -15.77
C ASN A 713 -3.80 -10.10 -14.79
N PHE A 714 -3.72 -9.43 -13.65
CA PHE A 714 -2.63 -9.62 -12.69
C PHE A 714 -2.83 -10.83 -11.77
N LYS A 715 -1.81 -11.67 -11.64
CA LYS A 715 -1.80 -12.81 -10.71
C LYS A 715 -1.38 -12.34 -9.32
N LEU A 716 -2.20 -12.56 -8.31
CA LEU A 716 -1.85 -12.21 -6.92
C LEU A 716 -0.63 -12.97 -6.40
N SER A 717 -0.31 -14.14 -6.96
CA SER A 717 0.94 -14.86 -6.67
C SER A 717 2.21 -14.04 -7.00
N HIS A 718 2.12 -13.02 -7.84
CA HIS A 718 3.25 -12.14 -8.17
C HIS A 718 3.76 -11.33 -6.96
N VAL A 719 2.89 -10.99 -6.00
CA VAL A 719 3.30 -10.23 -4.79
C VAL A 719 3.77 -11.13 -3.63
N LEU A 720 3.85 -12.45 -3.84
CA LEU A 720 4.30 -13.39 -2.82
C LEU A 720 5.76 -13.81 -3.06
N GLY A 721 6.40 -14.30 -1.99
CA GLY A 721 7.63 -15.08 -2.10
C GLY A 721 7.38 -16.48 -2.68
N ARG A 722 8.44 -17.29 -2.75
CA ARG A 722 8.42 -18.70 -3.17
C ARG A 722 8.46 -19.67 -2.01
N ASP A 723 9.18 -19.34 -0.93
CA ASP A 723 9.28 -20.13 0.27
C ASP A 723 8.10 -19.85 1.20
N HIS A 724 7.01 -20.57 0.99
CA HIS A 724 5.81 -20.51 1.82
C HIS A 724 5.96 -21.26 3.15
N ALA A 725 7.14 -21.84 3.42
CA ALA A 725 7.43 -22.64 4.61
C ALA A 725 8.22 -21.86 5.67
N LYS A 726 9.10 -20.92 5.29
CA LYS A 726 9.97 -20.17 6.22
C LYS A 726 9.41 -18.79 6.60
N TYR A 727 8.92 -18.67 7.82
CA TYR A 727 8.36 -17.43 8.37
C TYR A 727 8.43 -17.37 9.91
N TYR A 728 8.12 -16.18 10.43
CA TYR A 728 7.99 -15.88 11.85
C TYR A 728 6.52 -15.60 12.20
N ARG A 729 6.07 -15.99 13.41
CA ARG A 729 4.68 -15.86 13.87
C ARG A 729 4.62 -15.20 15.24
N TYR A 730 3.75 -14.22 15.40
CA TYR A 730 3.39 -13.64 16.70
C TYR A 730 1.94 -13.11 16.69
N GLN A 731 1.40 -12.73 17.86
CA GLN A 731 0.11 -12.05 17.97
C GLN A 731 0.31 -10.55 18.15
N GLY A 732 -0.43 -9.75 17.37
CA GLY A 732 -0.19 -8.32 17.25
C GLY A 732 -1.41 -7.51 16.85
N SER A 733 -1.16 -6.31 16.34
CA SER A 733 -2.21 -5.36 15.99
C SER A 733 -2.21 -4.97 14.52
N LEU A 734 -3.24 -4.24 14.09
CA LEU A 734 -3.14 -3.31 12.98
C LEU A 734 -2.00 -2.31 13.26
N THR A 735 -1.19 -2.00 12.25
CA THR A 735 -0.08 -1.05 12.35
C THR A 735 -0.50 0.40 12.07
N THR A 736 -1.78 0.63 11.82
CA THR A 736 -2.41 1.94 11.64
C THR A 736 -3.66 2.05 12.54
N PRO A 737 -4.10 3.27 12.90
CA PRO A 737 -5.30 3.47 13.72
C PRO A 737 -6.57 2.86 13.08
N PRO A 738 -7.46 2.20 13.85
CA PRO A 738 -7.54 2.21 15.33
C PRO A 738 -6.54 1.33 16.10
N CYS A 739 -5.60 0.65 15.42
CA CYS A 739 -4.59 -0.22 16.03
C CYS A 739 -5.14 -1.44 16.80
N TYR A 740 -6.28 -2.01 16.35
CA TYR A 740 -6.88 -3.19 16.97
C TYR A 740 -5.91 -4.37 17.12
N GLU A 741 -5.92 -5.03 18.27
CA GLU A 741 -5.05 -6.17 18.65
C GLU A 741 -5.65 -7.50 18.17
N SER A 742 -5.97 -7.55 16.87
CA SER A 742 -6.78 -8.56 16.18
C SER A 742 -5.98 -9.40 15.17
N VAL A 743 -4.66 -9.19 15.09
CA VAL A 743 -3.85 -9.66 13.96
C VAL A 743 -2.92 -10.80 14.35
N THR A 744 -3.19 -11.98 13.80
CA THR A 744 -2.23 -13.08 13.73
C THR A 744 -1.19 -12.77 12.65
N TRP A 745 -0.03 -12.27 13.07
CA TRP A 745 1.04 -11.85 12.16
C TRP A 745 1.86 -13.02 11.64
N THR A 746 2.18 -12.98 10.35
CA THR A 746 3.13 -13.88 9.68
C THR A 746 4.11 -13.04 8.89
N VAL A 747 5.38 -12.99 9.28
CA VAL A 747 6.42 -12.28 8.51
C VAL A 747 7.33 -13.31 7.86
N PHE A 748 7.39 -13.34 6.53
CA PHE A 748 8.20 -14.31 5.80
C PHE A 748 9.70 -14.04 5.92
N HIS A 749 10.51 -15.10 5.86
CA HIS A 749 11.97 -15.02 5.92
C HIS A 749 12.58 -14.58 4.57
N GLU A 750 11.95 -14.97 3.46
CA GLU A 750 12.28 -14.51 2.12
C GLU A 750 12.03 -13.00 1.97
N LYS A 751 12.93 -12.33 1.26
CA LYS A 751 12.80 -10.90 0.94
C LYS A 751 12.54 -10.74 -0.55
N LEU A 752 11.62 -9.85 -0.89
CA LEU A 752 11.26 -9.60 -2.28
C LEU A 752 12.23 -8.58 -2.91
N PRO A 753 12.80 -8.84 -4.10
CA PRO A 753 13.64 -7.86 -4.77
C PRO A 753 12.80 -6.66 -5.25
N ILE A 754 13.39 -5.46 -5.26
CA ILE A 754 12.86 -4.26 -5.94
C ILE A 754 14.01 -3.35 -6.36
N SER A 755 13.98 -2.73 -7.55
CA SER A 755 15.06 -1.80 -7.95
C SER A 755 14.91 -0.40 -7.32
N VAL A 756 15.97 0.40 -7.36
CA VAL A 756 15.94 1.81 -6.91
C VAL A 756 14.93 2.62 -7.73
N GLU A 757 14.82 2.37 -9.03
CA GLU A 757 13.86 3.01 -9.94
C GLU A 757 12.42 2.65 -9.56
N GLN A 758 12.13 1.36 -9.32
CA GLN A 758 10.81 0.89 -8.91
C GLN A 758 10.42 1.49 -7.55
N LEU A 759 11.35 1.53 -6.59
CA LEU A 759 11.13 2.12 -5.27
C LEU A 759 10.98 3.66 -5.33
N ALA A 760 11.64 4.32 -6.29
CA ALA A 760 11.43 5.74 -6.54
C ALA A 760 10.03 6.07 -7.09
N MET A 761 9.36 5.13 -7.77
CA MET A 761 7.96 5.32 -8.21
C MET A 761 7.00 5.41 -7.00
N PHE A 762 7.20 4.60 -5.96
CA PHE A 762 6.44 4.70 -4.70
C PHE A 762 6.66 6.06 -4.02
N ARG A 763 7.91 6.53 -3.93
CA ARG A 763 8.27 7.85 -3.39
C ARG A 763 7.74 9.04 -4.19
N GLY A 764 7.27 8.81 -5.43
CA GLY A 764 6.64 9.80 -6.29
C GLY A 764 5.12 9.98 -6.10
N LEU A 765 4.49 9.16 -5.25
CA LEU A 765 3.08 9.34 -4.88
C LEU A 765 2.92 10.49 -3.87
N PHE A 766 1.73 11.09 -3.79
CA PHE A 766 1.42 12.18 -2.86
C PHE A 766 0.40 11.76 -1.79
N THR A 767 0.55 12.28 -0.56
CA THR A 767 -0.36 12.01 0.58
C THR A 767 -1.66 12.82 0.53
N ASP A 768 -1.78 13.78 -0.39
CA ASP A 768 -2.88 14.74 -0.46
C ASP A 768 -3.47 14.87 -1.88
N LYS A 769 -4.58 15.62 -2.01
CA LYS A 769 -5.29 15.85 -3.28
C LYS A 769 -4.67 16.97 -4.14
N ALA A 770 -3.89 17.88 -3.56
CA ALA A 770 -3.24 18.97 -4.28
C ALA A 770 -1.97 18.48 -5.02
N GLY A 771 -1.27 17.49 -4.47
CA GLY A 771 0.06 17.07 -4.87
C GLY A 771 1.16 17.91 -4.20
N THR A 772 0.99 18.28 -2.93
CA THR A 772 1.96 19.13 -2.21
C THR A 772 2.93 18.36 -1.32
N GLN A 773 2.51 17.26 -0.70
CA GLN A 773 3.33 16.43 0.17
C GLN A 773 3.54 15.04 -0.46
N VAL A 774 4.79 14.67 -0.73
CA VAL A 774 5.15 13.33 -1.20
C VAL A 774 4.98 12.29 -0.09
N MET A 775 4.55 11.09 -0.48
CA MET A 775 4.37 9.94 0.39
C MET A 775 5.71 9.24 0.56
N VAL A 776 6.36 9.50 1.70
CA VAL A 776 7.62 8.89 2.13
C VAL A 776 7.58 8.66 3.64
N ASP A 777 8.30 7.64 4.09
CA ASP A 777 8.33 7.21 5.49
C ASP A 777 6.91 6.97 6.05
N ASN A 778 6.11 6.20 5.30
CA ASN A 778 4.73 5.86 5.66
C ASN A 778 4.66 4.57 6.52
N TRP A 779 5.49 4.51 7.56
CA TRP A 779 5.64 3.35 8.44
C TRP A 779 5.54 3.73 9.92
N ARG A 780 4.93 2.86 10.74
CA ARG A 780 4.90 2.93 12.20
C ARG A 780 6.23 2.38 12.76
N PRO A 781 6.88 3.04 13.72
CA PRO A 781 8.09 2.50 14.36
C PRO A 781 7.85 1.17 15.09
N PRO A 782 8.84 0.25 15.15
CA PRO A 782 8.80 -0.95 15.98
C PRO A 782 8.48 -0.66 17.44
N LEU A 783 7.46 -1.34 17.97
CA LEU A 783 6.99 -1.23 19.34
C LEU A 783 7.52 -2.36 20.23
N PRO A 784 7.46 -2.22 21.58
CA PRO A 784 7.94 -3.24 22.50
C PRO A 784 7.28 -4.61 22.28
N ARG A 785 8.09 -5.67 22.17
CA ARG A 785 7.63 -7.07 22.19
C ARG A 785 6.81 -7.37 23.45
N ASN A 786 7.17 -6.75 24.58
CA ASN A 786 6.67 -7.07 25.92
C ASN A 786 6.84 -8.57 26.21
N ASP A 787 5.84 -9.21 26.78
CA ASP A 787 5.78 -10.63 27.16
C ASP A 787 5.50 -11.59 25.99
N ARG A 788 5.20 -11.07 24.78
CA ARG A 788 4.83 -11.88 23.62
C ARG A 788 5.99 -12.74 23.11
N LYS A 789 5.75 -14.04 22.98
CA LYS A 789 6.62 -14.96 22.22
C LYS A 789 6.58 -14.65 20.73
N VAL A 790 7.70 -14.91 20.05
CA VAL A 790 7.80 -14.99 18.59
C VAL A 790 8.22 -16.42 18.23
N TYR A 791 7.45 -17.05 17.35
CA TYR A 791 7.67 -18.44 16.93
C TYR A 791 8.29 -18.49 15.53
N ILE A 792 9.05 -19.56 15.26
CA ILE A 792 9.70 -19.82 13.96
C ILE A 792 9.18 -21.13 13.34
N SER A 793 8.86 -21.08 12.04
CA SER A 793 8.26 -22.22 11.31
C SER A 793 9.27 -23.23 10.76
N PHE A 794 10.56 -22.94 10.88
CA PHE A 794 11.63 -23.70 10.26
C PHE A 794 12.84 -23.82 11.18
N ASP A 795 13.62 -24.87 10.95
CA ASP A 795 14.89 -25.13 11.59
C ASP A 795 16.00 -24.52 10.73
N LEU A 796 17.03 -23.94 11.35
CA LEU A 796 18.13 -23.30 10.63
C LEU A 796 19.23 -24.30 10.30
N ASP A 797 19.78 -24.18 9.08
CA ASP A 797 20.75 -25.12 8.56
C ASP A 797 22.13 -24.96 9.24
N THR A 798 22.31 -25.73 10.30
CA THR A 798 23.52 -25.73 11.15
C THR A 798 24.82 -26.05 10.41
N SER A 799 24.75 -26.61 9.19
CA SER A 799 25.94 -26.81 8.34
C SER A 799 26.71 -25.50 8.10
N THR A 800 26.00 -24.38 7.97
CA THR A 800 26.58 -23.05 7.75
C THR A 800 27.21 -22.42 9.00
N ALA A 801 26.83 -22.88 10.20
CA ALA A 801 27.38 -22.39 11.48
C ALA A 801 28.69 -23.10 11.87
N SER A 802 28.97 -24.27 11.29
CA SER A 802 30.10 -25.13 11.70
C SER A 802 31.48 -24.50 11.44
N THR A 803 31.62 -23.61 10.45
CA THR A 803 32.90 -22.94 10.13
C THR A 803 33.28 -21.85 11.14
N THR A 804 32.32 -21.28 11.86
CA THR A 804 32.57 -20.21 12.85
C THR A 804 32.92 -20.77 14.23
N ILE A 805 32.35 -21.92 14.62
CA ILE A 805 32.47 -22.47 15.99
C ILE A 805 33.85 -23.12 16.24
N TYR A 806 34.41 -23.84 15.25
CA TYR A 806 35.76 -24.40 15.37
C TYR A 806 36.85 -23.32 15.56
N SER A 807 36.62 -22.11 15.06
CA SER A 807 37.54 -20.97 15.19
C SER A 807 37.57 -20.36 16.61
N ILE A 808 36.58 -20.67 17.46
CA ILE A 808 36.46 -20.10 18.82
C ILE A 808 36.93 -21.08 19.89
N ILE A 809 36.72 -22.39 19.70
CA ILE A 809 37.12 -23.43 20.66
C ILE A 809 38.66 -23.65 20.67
N SER A 810 39.36 -23.23 19.61
CA SER A 810 40.84 -23.33 19.51
C SER A 810 41.62 -22.22 20.23
N LEU A 811 40.98 -21.29 20.97
CA LEU A 811 41.63 -20.09 21.51
C LEU A 811 41.44 -19.86 23.02
N THR A 812 40.93 -20.85 23.77
CA THR A 812 40.71 -20.74 25.23
C THR A 812 41.53 -21.69 26.11
N PHE A 813 42.43 -22.47 25.51
CA PHE A 813 43.57 -23.11 26.20
C PHE A 813 44.83 -22.87 25.36
N PRO A 814 46.01 -22.53 25.95
CA PRO A 814 46.36 -22.66 27.37
C PRO A 814 46.82 -21.35 28.05
N VAL A 815 46.13 -20.94 29.13
CA VAL A 815 46.68 -19.99 30.13
C VAL A 815 46.47 -20.55 31.55
N LEU A 816 46.99 -21.76 31.80
CA LEU A 816 46.96 -22.38 33.13
C LEU A 816 48.14 -23.35 33.40
N MET A 817 49.34 -23.05 32.93
CA MET A 817 50.54 -23.83 33.33
C MET A 817 51.88 -23.06 33.31
N VAL A 818 51.90 -21.81 33.79
CA VAL A 818 53.14 -21.08 34.13
C VAL A 818 53.05 -20.41 35.51
N ILE A 819 52.62 -21.18 36.51
CA ILE A 819 52.91 -20.93 37.94
C ILE A 819 53.15 -22.28 38.60
N LEU A 820 54.31 -22.92 38.34
CA LEU A 820 54.96 -23.95 39.20
C LEU A 820 56.32 -24.46 38.66
N SER A 821 57.19 -23.55 38.18
CA SER A 821 58.64 -23.78 38.02
C SER A 821 59.37 -22.46 37.81
#